data_AF-A0A0L0V5J4-F1
#
_entry.id   AF-A0A0L0V5J4-F1
#
_cell.length_a   1.000
_cell.length_b   1.000
_cell.length_c   1.000
_cell.angle_alpha   90.00
_cell.angle_beta   90.00
_cell.angle_gamma   90.00
#
_symmetry.space_group_name_H-M   'P 1'
#
loop_
_entity.id
_entity.type
_entity.pdbx_description
1 polymer ?
#
loop_
_entity_poly.entity_id
_entity_poly.type
_entity_poly.pdbx_seq_one_letter_code
_entity_poly.pdbx_strand_id
1 'polypeptide(L)'
;MENDGKEPADSYQIPPEYQVYLDPNFDPQEFANSVLNKEAYHSTDTTQFGSGDVSGVLTKLNQGIEDITKQIRSQVTTHHLKLLKKASSVASLEQPLQSVKNALLQLESNLEKLHKKIGNRHSTLEDALNRLDRYQAAAELSRRTSRFVTLAKRLETQMAELNEKSFQDRGSKTNSENDTSSSSRDQHQIILAESALTLSELEKLLDSELESAISITEEEPPNPSSIDPISQQTACSIRALKVIQPHVQAIVAARKKVEEQMSKILNQGLVQLDRPMLSSSFQTAYNLSILDRSVGSLIFDLTDLISKKIKLAFDLNALAKEAGANDPQPTSSFGYKSRARTEPTPSTLPHWTSTLWTRLEGMIDDLSTSCVKVYTLEKVLEWKKDPITGLPFLEVVTSTGSMLEERPSTVFWTTLSSALSKETRETLRTSNFIAQTLTTNYPHLLRLFQEFFARISIHTSTTYNTSFQSPETILTLRAILPLENIYLNRSVSKMNEAANSGRVDKLTTTISNELDAARFDPLLLRSVTKKSKEVVENYLKRIESRIMTDYQSISLVGPVATTSQITNMEIYNTLSDLSRILVSSIEEYPEEIKKIIDPTIELTEKIRSGIIDPLVVSTKRDLNMIISKMHNQSRPPPSFNSTTSINGAGIYMQELRSKLNLIRNEILARLLDPIQVESILVDLTVEILNSFLFHASLITPLTESVKIRLAGDLAELEFEVSQFLVLEQGGRRSSSTSTTLLPVPQPIMTNNGNNDNDDDDDRGRRRSRRGSRNREEGRMVVTEQLDNLKIFRQLLFTDRPTEVEELIRQSSLDRLPIIHHLIVKHQSEPSSINNNNNQILLIHQRNSWSQAEYFRWVQEYIRSPPPPLHLQPSPSSSPTRLKTADEPVKILKAYLDEFFDAHNHPALSAKDYPQNLVNFKTSTNAIDSSDLQWLVMARLFIN
;
A
#
# COMPACT_ATOMS: atom_id res chain seq x y z
N MET A 1 -19.01 95.17 56.38
CA MET A 1 -19.64 96.21 57.21
C MET A 1 -20.67 95.48 58.07
N GLU A 2 -20.28 95.01 59.26
CA GLU A 2 -20.42 95.75 60.55
C GLU A 2 -21.89 95.99 60.91
N ASN A 3 -22.40 95.79 62.12
CA ASN A 3 -21.84 95.37 63.40
C ASN A 3 -23.02 95.06 64.35
N ASP A 4 -22.75 94.25 65.37
CA ASP A 4 -23.32 94.13 66.73
C ASP A 4 -24.70 94.68 67.15
N GLY A 5 -25.30 93.94 68.11
CA GLY A 5 -26.23 94.51 69.08
C GLY A 5 -27.10 93.52 69.85
N LYS A 6 -26.50 92.67 70.71
CA LYS A 6 -27.22 91.92 71.77
C LYS A 6 -27.73 92.88 72.86
N GLU A 7 -28.98 92.74 73.28
CA GLU A 7 -29.49 93.21 74.59
C GLU A 7 -30.40 92.13 75.21
N PRO A 8 -30.41 91.94 76.55
CA PRO A 8 -30.93 90.76 77.24
C PRO A 8 -32.34 90.95 77.83
N ALA A 9 -32.96 89.83 78.22
CA ALA A 9 -34.31 89.71 78.76
C ALA A 9 -34.32 89.66 80.31
N ASP A 10 -35.35 90.23 80.93
CA ASP A 10 -35.72 89.98 82.34
C ASP A 10 -37.22 89.64 82.44
N SER A 11 -37.54 88.58 83.20
CA SER A 11 -38.87 87.98 83.39
C SER A 11 -39.50 88.36 84.74
N TYR A 12 -40.82 88.62 84.79
CA TYR A 12 -41.60 88.93 86.02
C TYR A 12 -42.66 87.86 86.32
N GLN A 13 -42.81 87.43 87.58
CA GLN A 13 -43.81 86.45 88.07
C GLN A 13 -44.95 87.15 88.87
N ILE A 14 -46.21 86.72 88.70
CA ILE A 14 -47.43 87.29 89.31
C ILE A 14 -47.81 86.53 90.61
N PRO A 15 -48.27 87.22 91.70
CA PRO A 15 -48.66 86.59 92.97
C PRO A 15 -49.82 85.56 92.89
N PRO A 16 -49.82 84.52 93.75
CA PRO A 16 -50.71 83.35 93.63
C PRO A 16 -52.20 83.63 93.84
N GLU A 17 -52.55 84.67 94.59
CA GLU A 17 -53.93 85.06 94.90
C GLU A 17 -54.72 85.57 93.66
N TYR A 18 -54.03 85.95 92.58
CA TYR A 18 -54.65 86.32 91.31
C TYR A 18 -54.68 85.19 90.28
N GLN A 19 -54.17 84.00 90.62
CA GLN A 19 -54.14 82.86 89.70
C GLN A 19 -55.53 82.33 89.34
N VAL A 20 -56.51 82.45 90.25
CA VAL A 20 -57.90 82.02 89.98
C VAL A 20 -58.52 82.80 88.81
N TYR A 21 -58.12 84.06 88.59
CA TYR A 21 -58.57 84.88 87.46
C TYR A 21 -57.83 84.60 86.15
N LEU A 22 -56.74 83.82 86.18
CA LEU A 22 -55.97 83.44 85.00
C LEU A 22 -56.42 82.09 84.41
N ASP A 23 -57.39 81.41 85.04
CA ASP A 23 -57.94 80.18 84.50
C ASP A 23 -58.79 80.48 83.24
N PRO A 24 -58.49 79.90 82.07
CA PRO A 24 -59.19 80.19 80.81
C PRO A 24 -60.70 79.89 80.83
N ASN A 25 -61.21 79.10 81.79
CA ASN A 25 -62.63 78.78 81.93
C ASN A 25 -63.29 79.46 83.16
N PHE A 26 -62.70 80.54 83.67
CA PHE A 26 -63.26 81.27 84.81
C PHE A 26 -64.61 81.93 84.47
N ASP A 27 -65.71 81.47 85.09
CA ASP A 27 -67.03 82.10 85.01
C ASP A 27 -67.27 83.01 86.24
N PRO A 28 -67.36 84.33 86.04
CA PRO A 28 -67.62 85.28 87.12
C PRO A 28 -68.94 85.04 87.87
N GLN A 29 -69.99 84.58 87.19
CA GLN A 29 -71.32 84.41 87.80
C GLN A 29 -71.35 83.17 88.69
N GLU A 30 -70.72 82.09 88.25
CA GLU A 30 -70.65 80.85 89.01
C GLU A 30 -69.71 81.01 90.23
N PHE A 31 -68.60 81.75 90.07
CA PHE A 31 -67.73 82.15 91.18
C PHE A 31 -68.44 83.06 92.19
N ALA A 32 -69.24 84.03 91.73
CA ALA A 32 -70.04 84.87 92.61
C ALA A 32 -71.09 84.06 93.38
N ASN A 33 -71.75 83.10 92.72
CA ASN A 33 -72.73 82.22 93.34
C ASN A 33 -72.08 81.25 94.36
N SER A 34 -70.89 80.73 94.09
CA SER A 34 -70.17 79.87 95.05
C SER A 34 -69.70 80.63 96.29
N VAL A 35 -69.28 81.90 96.12
CA VAL A 35 -68.92 82.77 97.26
C VAL A 35 -70.17 83.14 98.08
N LEU A 36 -71.33 83.34 97.45
CA LEU A 36 -72.60 83.62 98.13
C LEU A 36 -73.17 82.39 98.87
N ASN A 37 -73.13 81.21 98.25
CA ASN A 37 -73.69 79.96 98.80
C ASN A 37 -72.71 79.19 99.69
N LYS A 38 -71.48 79.68 99.88
CA LYS A 38 -70.40 79.05 100.67
C LYS A 38 -70.06 77.63 100.20
N GLU A 39 -69.97 77.45 98.88
CA GLU A 39 -69.47 76.23 98.27
C GLU A 39 -68.10 76.49 97.63
N ALA A 40 -67.22 75.49 97.60
CA ALA A 40 -65.89 75.61 97.01
C ALA A 40 -66.00 75.71 95.48
N TYR A 41 -65.39 76.74 94.89
CA TYR A 41 -65.36 76.88 93.42
C TYR A 41 -64.18 76.11 92.85
N HIS A 42 -64.46 75.11 92.00
CA HIS A 42 -63.49 74.27 91.29
C HIS A 42 -62.18 74.03 92.08
N SER A 43 -62.31 73.33 93.21
CA SER A 43 -61.19 72.90 94.08
C SER A 43 -60.42 74.00 94.82
N THR A 44 -60.84 75.27 94.73
CA THR A 44 -60.23 76.37 95.49
C THR A 44 -61.12 76.74 96.68
N ASP A 45 -60.55 76.69 97.89
CA ASP A 45 -61.29 76.86 99.14
C ASP A 45 -61.67 78.34 99.35
N THR A 46 -62.88 78.70 98.92
CA THR A 46 -63.45 80.06 98.94
C THR A 46 -63.82 80.56 100.34
N THR A 47 -63.59 79.73 101.38
CA THR A 47 -63.85 80.03 102.79
C THR A 47 -63.03 81.22 103.31
N GLN A 48 -61.88 81.55 102.69
CA GLN A 48 -61.08 82.73 103.05
C GLN A 48 -61.71 84.07 102.63
N PHE A 49 -62.73 84.05 101.75
CA PHE A 49 -63.50 85.24 101.37
C PHE A 49 -64.72 85.51 102.27
N GLY A 50 -64.88 84.73 103.37
CA GLY A 50 -65.46 85.15 104.66
C GLY A 50 -66.90 85.70 104.71
N SER A 51 -67.80 84.93 105.34
CA SER A 51 -69.08 85.37 105.93
C SER A 51 -69.89 86.45 105.18
N GLY A 52 -70.45 86.10 104.03
CA GLY A 52 -71.79 86.55 103.63
C GLY A 52 -72.04 88.04 103.28
N ASP A 53 -71.01 88.90 103.18
CA ASP A 53 -71.21 90.31 102.77
C ASP A 53 -70.33 90.71 101.55
N VAL A 54 -70.99 90.99 100.42
CA VAL A 54 -70.40 91.19 99.07
C VAL A 54 -69.43 92.39 98.95
N SER A 55 -69.50 93.35 99.87
CA SER A 55 -68.72 94.61 99.80
C SER A 55 -67.21 94.44 100.03
N GLY A 56 -66.79 93.42 100.80
CA GLY A 56 -65.37 93.18 101.13
C GLY A 56 -64.54 92.62 99.98
N VAL A 57 -65.16 91.88 99.05
CA VAL A 57 -64.46 91.29 97.90
C VAL A 57 -64.23 92.33 96.80
N LEU A 58 -65.19 93.23 96.59
CA LEU A 58 -65.12 94.25 95.54
C LEU A 58 -64.03 95.31 95.81
N THR A 59 -63.77 95.62 97.08
CA THR A 59 -62.72 96.58 97.47
C THR A 59 -61.31 96.03 97.22
N LYS A 60 -61.07 94.74 97.48
CA LYS A 60 -59.78 94.09 97.14
C LYS A 60 -59.54 94.03 95.63
N LEU A 61 -60.56 93.74 94.82
CA LEU A 61 -60.42 93.67 93.36
C LEU A 61 -60.05 95.04 92.76
N ASN A 62 -60.70 96.12 93.21
CA ASN A 62 -60.39 97.47 92.72
C ASN A 62 -58.96 97.89 93.05
N GLN A 63 -58.44 97.52 94.23
CA GLN A 63 -57.04 97.80 94.59
C GLN A 63 -56.05 97.10 93.64
N GLY A 64 -56.34 95.85 93.24
CA GLY A 64 -55.49 95.10 92.30
C GLY A 64 -55.45 95.68 90.88
N ILE A 65 -56.58 96.22 90.39
CA ILE A 65 -56.65 96.85 89.06
C ILE A 65 -55.81 98.13 88.99
N GLU A 66 -55.78 98.90 90.08
CA GLU A 66 -55.06 100.17 90.11
C GLU A 66 -53.53 99.96 90.08
N ASP A 67 -53.01 98.93 90.74
CA ASP A 67 -51.58 98.58 90.72
C ASP A 67 -51.09 98.12 89.33
N ILE A 68 -51.86 97.27 88.63
CA ILE A 68 -51.51 96.78 87.28
C ILE A 68 -51.45 97.95 86.27
N THR A 69 -52.41 98.86 86.35
CA THR A 69 -52.48 100.02 85.44
C THR A 69 -51.25 100.92 85.57
N LYS A 70 -50.70 101.04 86.78
CA LYS A 70 -49.51 101.84 87.06
C LYS A 70 -48.24 101.22 86.46
N GLN A 71 -48.10 99.89 86.51
CA GLN A 71 -46.97 99.18 85.92
C GLN A 71 -46.94 99.28 84.39
N ILE A 72 -48.08 99.09 83.70
CA ILE A 72 -48.13 99.11 82.23
C ILE A 72 -47.72 100.46 81.66
N ARG A 73 -48.15 101.57 82.28
CA ARG A 73 -47.81 102.91 81.81
C ARG A 73 -46.30 103.16 81.85
N SER A 74 -45.61 102.71 82.90
CA SER A 74 -44.15 102.86 83.03
C SER A 74 -43.41 102.23 81.84
N GLN A 75 -43.75 100.97 81.51
CA GLN A 75 -43.03 100.19 80.49
C GLN A 75 -43.21 100.72 79.06
N VAL A 76 -44.39 101.23 78.72
CA VAL A 76 -44.70 101.72 77.37
C VAL A 76 -43.97 103.03 77.07
N THR A 77 -43.82 103.92 78.05
CA THR A 77 -43.10 105.19 77.86
C THR A 77 -41.61 105.00 77.55
N THR A 78 -40.94 104.02 78.16
CA THR A 78 -39.49 103.85 78.07
C THR A 78 -38.98 103.31 76.73
N HIS A 79 -39.78 102.55 75.96
CA HIS A 79 -39.26 101.77 74.82
C HIS A 79 -39.83 102.08 73.42
N HIS A 80 -40.69 103.10 73.27
CA HIS A 80 -41.44 103.37 72.01
C HIS A 80 -40.56 103.61 70.76
N LEU A 81 -39.37 104.22 70.88
CA LEU A 81 -38.51 104.54 69.73
C LEU A 81 -37.89 103.32 69.04
N LYS A 82 -37.58 102.24 69.78
CA LYS A 82 -36.98 101.03 69.20
C LYS A 82 -37.99 100.28 68.30
N LEU A 83 -39.28 100.34 68.61
CA LEU A 83 -40.34 99.66 67.85
C LEU A 83 -40.55 100.27 66.46
N LEU A 84 -40.53 101.62 66.37
CA LEU A 84 -40.77 102.34 65.12
C LEU A 84 -39.67 102.11 64.07
N LYS A 85 -38.40 102.01 64.48
CA LYS A 85 -37.30 101.76 63.54
C LYS A 85 -37.43 100.41 62.82
N LYS A 86 -37.75 99.34 63.55
CA LYS A 86 -37.92 98.00 62.96
C LYS A 86 -39.10 97.90 61.99
N ALA A 87 -40.19 98.61 62.26
CA ALA A 87 -41.35 98.63 61.36
C ALA A 87 -41.03 99.25 59.98
N SER A 88 -40.20 100.30 59.93
CA SER A 88 -39.89 101.01 58.67
C SER A 88 -39.05 100.18 57.68
N SER A 89 -38.09 99.38 58.16
CA SER A 89 -37.25 98.54 57.29
C SER A 89 -37.98 97.34 56.71
N VAL A 90 -39.04 96.86 57.38
CA VAL A 90 -39.88 95.77 56.87
C VAL A 90 -40.77 96.28 55.74
N ALA A 91 -41.27 97.52 55.83
CA ALA A 91 -42.12 98.12 54.80
C ALA A 91 -41.39 98.37 53.46
N SER A 92 -40.08 98.61 53.44
CA SER A 92 -39.35 98.87 52.18
C SER A 92 -38.98 97.62 51.37
N LEU A 93 -38.99 96.44 51.99
CA LEU A 93 -38.63 95.16 51.37
C LEU A 93 -39.80 94.47 50.64
N GLU A 94 -41.03 94.91 50.91
CA GLU A 94 -42.26 94.31 50.39
C GLU A 94 -42.43 94.52 48.87
N GLN A 95 -42.08 95.71 48.35
CA GLN A 95 -42.22 96.07 46.93
C GLN A 95 -41.37 95.21 45.98
N PRO A 96 -40.04 95.04 46.19
CA PRO A 96 -39.22 94.16 45.34
C PRO A 96 -39.66 92.70 45.39
N LEU A 97 -40.02 92.19 46.58
CA LEU A 97 -40.51 90.82 46.76
C LEU A 97 -41.78 90.57 45.95
N GLN A 98 -42.69 91.54 45.92
CA GLN A 98 -43.91 91.44 45.12
C GLN A 98 -43.62 91.40 43.62
N SER A 99 -42.63 92.15 43.14
CA SER A 99 -42.23 92.14 41.73
C SER A 99 -41.64 90.79 41.29
N VAL A 100 -40.78 90.18 42.11
CA VAL A 100 -40.20 88.86 41.84
C VAL A 100 -41.27 87.79 41.89
N LYS A 101 -42.19 87.84 42.87
CA LYS A 101 -43.32 86.93 42.95
C LYS A 101 -44.20 86.99 41.69
N ASN A 102 -44.47 88.18 41.18
CA ASN A 102 -45.23 88.36 39.95
C ASN A 102 -44.50 87.82 38.72
N ALA A 103 -43.18 88.02 38.61
CA ALA A 103 -42.38 87.46 37.52
C ALA A 103 -42.32 85.93 37.56
N LEU A 104 -42.22 85.34 38.76
CA LEU A 104 -42.25 83.89 38.96
C LEU A 104 -43.61 83.29 38.54
N LEU A 105 -44.71 83.93 38.94
CA LEU A 105 -46.06 83.53 38.52
C LEU A 105 -46.25 83.64 37.00
N GLN A 106 -45.68 84.68 36.37
CA GLN A 106 -45.72 84.80 34.90
C GLN A 106 -44.87 83.72 34.20
N LEU A 107 -43.71 83.38 34.74
CA LEU A 107 -42.86 82.32 34.20
C LEU A 107 -43.56 80.96 34.32
N GLU A 108 -44.16 80.66 35.48
CA GLU A 108 -44.93 79.45 35.71
C GLU A 108 -46.11 79.34 34.73
N SER A 109 -46.84 80.44 34.51
CA SER A 109 -47.91 80.49 33.50
C SER A 109 -47.41 80.27 32.07
N ASN A 110 -46.23 80.81 31.72
CA ASN A 110 -45.64 80.61 30.39
C ASN A 110 -45.12 79.19 30.19
N LEU A 111 -44.56 78.58 31.23
CA LEU A 111 -44.10 77.19 31.22
C LEU A 111 -45.29 76.23 31.06
N GLU A 112 -46.40 76.48 31.78
CA GLU A 112 -47.62 75.71 31.65
C GLU A 112 -48.26 75.85 30.25
N LYS A 113 -48.24 77.05 29.67
CA LYS A 113 -48.66 77.27 28.27
C LYS A 113 -47.76 76.55 27.27
N LEU A 114 -46.45 76.53 27.49
CA LEU A 114 -45.48 75.85 26.63
C LEU A 114 -45.63 74.33 26.73
N HIS A 115 -45.78 73.79 27.94
CA HIS A 115 -46.09 72.38 28.16
C HIS A 115 -47.40 71.98 27.48
N LYS A 116 -48.45 72.80 27.60
CA LYS A 116 -49.73 72.54 26.92
C LYS A 116 -49.62 72.63 25.40
N LYS A 117 -48.74 73.49 24.86
CA LYS A 117 -48.59 73.67 23.40
C LYS A 117 -47.66 72.64 22.77
N ILE A 118 -46.60 72.21 23.46
CA ILE A 118 -45.63 71.22 22.97
C ILE A 118 -46.03 69.81 23.35
N GLY A 119 -46.41 69.56 24.61
CA GLY A 119 -46.82 68.25 25.11
C GLY A 119 -48.04 67.69 24.36
N ASN A 120 -49.06 68.52 24.11
CA ASN A 120 -50.21 68.10 23.30
C ASN A 120 -49.81 67.79 21.86
N ARG A 121 -48.87 68.54 21.27
CA ARG A 121 -48.40 68.30 19.91
C ARG A 121 -47.57 67.03 19.82
N HIS A 122 -46.72 66.78 20.81
CA HIS A 122 -45.97 65.53 20.95
C HIS A 122 -46.92 64.34 21.10
N SER A 123 -47.90 64.41 22.00
CA SER A 123 -48.91 63.37 22.18
C SER A 123 -49.72 63.12 20.90
N THR A 124 -50.12 64.17 20.16
CA THR A 124 -50.77 63.96 18.86
C THR A 124 -49.85 63.39 17.77
N LEU A 125 -48.53 63.67 17.83
CA LEU A 125 -47.55 63.10 16.90
C LEU A 125 -47.31 61.63 17.21
N GLU A 126 -47.19 61.28 18.49
CA GLU A 126 -47.07 59.92 18.98
C GLU A 126 -48.32 59.09 18.61
N ASP A 127 -49.52 59.64 18.78
CA ASP A 127 -50.76 59.03 18.30
C ASP A 127 -50.77 58.84 16.77
N ALA A 128 -50.25 59.81 16.02
CA ALA A 128 -50.16 59.73 14.56
C ALA A 128 -49.13 58.69 14.08
N LEU A 129 -47.99 58.58 14.75
CA LEU A 129 -46.97 57.54 14.52
C LEU A 129 -47.53 56.15 14.84
N ASN A 130 -48.18 55.99 16.00
CA ASN A 130 -48.86 54.75 16.37
C ASN A 130 -49.94 54.35 15.35
N ARG A 131 -50.68 55.32 14.79
CA ARG A 131 -51.64 55.06 13.71
C ARG A 131 -50.92 54.65 12.42
N LEU A 132 -49.82 55.30 12.07
CA LEU A 132 -49.02 54.96 10.89
C LEU A 132 -48.45 53.53 10.99
N ASP A 133 -47.91 53.15 12.15
CA ASP A 133 -47.39 51.79 12.40
C ASP A 133 -48.50 50.75 12.26
N ARG A 134 -49.68 51.01 12.81
CA ARG A 134 -50.86 50.12 12.64
C ARG A 134 -51.29 50.03 11.16
N TYR A 135 -51.25 51.13 10.42
CA TYR A 135 -51.57 51.09 8.98
C TYR A 135 -50.53 50.33 8.17
N GLN A 136 -49.24 50.49 8.48
CA GLN A 136 -48.17 49.73 7.84
C GLN A 136 -48.27 48.24 8.16
N ALA A 137 -48.52 47.87 9.42
CA ALA A 137 -48.76 46.50 9.83
C ALA A 137 -49.99 45.89 9.12
N ALA A 138 -51.10 46.64 9.04
CA ALA A 138 -52.30 46.20 8.33
C ALA A 138 -52.09 46.06 6.82
N ALA A 139 -51.34 46.99 6.20
CA ALA A 139 -51.01 46.93 4.78
C ALA A 139 -50.09 45.74 4.45
N GLU A 140 -49.12 45.45 5.32
CA GLU A 140 -48.22 44.31 5.19
C GLU A 140 -48.97 42.99 5.38
N LEU A 141 -49.84 42.88 6.40
CA LEU A 141 -50.71 41.73 6.61
C LEU A 141 -51.62 41.48 5.40
N SER A 142 -52.19 42.54 4.82
CA SER A 142 -53.02 42.47 3.61
C SER A 142 -52.22 41.99 2.39
N ARG A 143 -51.01 42.52 2.17
CA ARG A 143 -50.11 42.08 1.09
C ARG A 143 -49.74 40.60 1.22
N ARG A 144 -49.35 40.16 2.43
CA ARG A 144 -49.01 38.76 2.69
C ARG A 144 -50.22 37.84 2.51
N THR A 145 -51.39 38.25 2.99
CA THR A 145 -52.65 37.51 2.81
C THR A 145 -53.04 37.41 1.33
N SER A 146 -52.91 38.49 0.56
CA SER A 146 -53.17 38.48 -0.90
C SER A 146 -52.21 37.54 -1.65
N ARG A 147 -50.91 37.58 -1.31
CA ARG A 147 -49.92 36.65 -1.86
C ARG A 147 -50.24 35.20 -1.50
N PHE A 148 -50.58 34.93 -0.23
CA PHE A 148 -50.99 33.60 0.23
C PHE A 148 -52.20 33.07 -0.54
N VAL A 149 -53.27 33.86 -0.69
CA VAL A 149 -54.48 33.44 -1.43
C VAL A 149 -54.18 33.18 -2.90
N THR A 150 -53.34 34.00 -3.53
CA THR A 150 -52.95 33.82 -4.94
C THR A 150 -52.16 32.51 -5.13
N LEU A 151 -51.22 32.23 -4.22
CA LEU A 151 -50.44 30.99 -4.23
C LEU A 151 -51.28 29.76 -3.87
N ALA A 152 -52.21 29.87 -2.93
CA ALA A 152 -53.11 28.78 -2.55
C ALA A 152 -54.04 28.40 -3.73
N LYS A 153 -54.59 29.39 -4.44
CA LYS A 153 -55.37 29.14 -5.66
C LYS A 153 -54.54 28.49 -6.76
N ARG A 154 -53.29 28.94 -6.94
CA ARG A 154 -52.36 28.31 -7.89
C ARG A 154 -52.05 26.86 -7.52
N LEU A 155 -51.84 26.58 -6.24
CA LEU A 155 -51.63 25.22 -5.75
C LEU A 155 -52.88 24.35 -5.99
N GLU A 156 -54.08 24.86 -5.74
CA GLU A 156 -55.33 24.14 -6.02
C GLU A 156 -55.46 23.77 -7.52
N THR A 157 -55.11 24.69 -8.43
CA THR A 157 -55.09 24.39 -9.88
C THR A 157 -54.04 23.34 -10.25
N GLN A 158 -52.82 23.45 -9.70
CA GLN A 158 -51.74 22.49 -9.98
C GLN A 158 -52.07 21.10 -9.42
N MET A 159 -52.69 21.03 -8.25
CA MET A 159 -53.13 19.77 -7.63
C MET A 159 -54.32 19.14 -8.36
N ALA A 160 -55.19 19.94 -8.99
CA ALA A 160 -56.26 19.44 -9.85
C ALA A 160 -55.70 18.84 -11.14
N GLU A 161 -54.75 19.51 -11.80
CA GLU A 161 -54.06 18.99 -13.00
C GLU A 161 -53.26 17.70 -12.71
N LEU A 162 -52.62 17.61 -11.54
CA LEU A 162 -51.96 16.37 -11.07
C LEU A 162 -52.96 15.22 -10.89
N ASN A 163 -54.19 15.51 -10.47
CA ASN A 163 -55.22 14.49 -10.28
C ASN A 163 -55.81 14.00 -11.61
N GLU A 164 -56.17 14.90 -12.53
CA GLU A 164 -56.79 14.52 -13.81
C GLU A 164 -55.88 13.60 -14.64
N LYS A 165 -54.56 13.86 -14.63
CA LYS A 165 -53.58 13.02 -15.33
C LYS A 165 -53.38 11.64 -14.69
N SER A 166 -53.61 11.50 -13.38
CA SER A 166 -53.56 10.20 -12.70
C SER A 166 -54.72 9.26 -13.09
N PHE A 167 -55.86 9.81 -13.57
CA PHE A 167 -57.03 9.04 -13.98
C PHE A 167 -56.95 8.55 -15.44
N GLN A 168 -56.26 9.26 -16.34
CA GLN A 168 -56.11 8.84 -17.74
C GLN A 168 -55.22 7.59 -17.91
N ASP A 169 -54.27 7.37 -16.99
CA ASP A 169 -53.35 6.22 -17.03
C ASP A 169 -54.02 4.88 -16.63
N ARG A 170 -55.29 4.89 -16.17
CA ARG A 170 -56.08 3.68 -15.88
C ARG A 170 -57.06 3.29 -17.00
N GLY A 171 -57.25 4.12 -18.03
CA GLY A 171 -58.35 3.98 -18.99
C GLY A 171 -58.00 3.51 -20.41
N SER A 172 -56.74 3.53 -20.84
CA SER A 172 -56.39 3.31 -22.26
C SER A 172 -55.54 2.05 -22.49
N LYS A 173 -56.20 0.89 -22.55
CA LYS A 173 -55.69 -0.27 -23.30
C LYS A 173 -56.29 -0.26 -24.71
N THR A 174 -55.79 0.61 -25.58
CA THR A 174 -55.96 0.43 -27.03
C THR A 174 -54.67 0.82 -27.73
N ASN A 175 -54.12 -0.15 -28.45
CA ASN A 175 -52.88 -0.10 -29.21
C ASN A 175 -52.76 1.18 -30.06
N SER A 176 -51.77 2.02 -29.78
CA SER A 176 -51.07 2.80 -30.79
C SER A 176 -49.70 3.24 -30.25
N GLU A 177 -48.68 3.03 -31.07
CA GLU A 177 -47.27 2.98 -30.71
C GLU A 177 -46.61 4.37 -30.49
N ASN A 178 -45.94 4.49 -29.34
CA ASN A 178 -44.55 4.93 -29.13
C ASN A 178 -44.05 6.40 -29.09
N ASP A 179 -44.80 7.47 -29.37
CA ASP A 179 -44.21 8.84 -29.24
C ASP A 179 -44.88 9.82 -28.26
N THR A 180 -46.10 9.56 -27.80
CA THR A 180 -46.85 10.52 -26.94
C THR A 180 -46.74 10.29 -25.43
N SER A 181 -46.22 9.13 -24.98
CA SER A 181 -46.17 8.79 -23.55
C SER A 181 -45.00 9.44 -22.78
N SER A 182 -43.89 9.77 -23.45
CA SER A 182 -42.72 10.43 -22.83
C SER A 182 -43.05 11.88 -22.46
N SER A 183 -43.63 12.64 -23.39
CA SER A 183 -44.03 14.04 -23.17
C SER A 183 -45.02 14.21 -22.01
N SER A 184 -46.01 13.30 -21.88
CA SER A 184 -46.97 13.34 -20.78
C SER A 184 -46.32 13.06 -19.41
N ARG A 185 -45.33 12.16 -19.36
CA ARG A 185 -44.57 11.84 -18.14
C ARG A 185 -43.68 13.00 -17.70
N ASP A 186 -43.00 13.64 -18.65
CA ASP A 186 -42.15 14.80 -18.37
C ASP A 186 -42.99 15.98 -17.90
N GLN A 187 -44.16 16.18 -18.48
CA GLN A 187 -45.07 17.24 -18.06
C GLN A 187 -45.66 16.99 -16.66
N HIS A 188 -45.99 15.73 -16.31
CA HIS A 188 -46.42 15.38 -14.95
C HIS A 188 -45.31 15.64 -13.92
N GLN A 189 -44.07 15.31 -14.26
CA GLN A 189 -42.89 15.55 -13.43
C GLN A 189 -42.59 17.04 -13.22
N ILE A 190 -42.74 17.86 -14.27
CA ILE A 190 -42.58 19.32 -14.19
C ILE A 190 -43.66 19.93 -13.28
N ILE A 191 -44.93 19.57 -13.47
CA ILE A 191 -46.04 20.09 -12.64
C ILE A 191 -45.84 19.70 -11.17
N LEU A 192 -45.31 18.49 -10.90
CA LEU A 192 -44.99 18.06 -9.53
C LEU A 192 -43.90 18.93 -8.88
N ALA A 193 -42.83 19.24 -9.62
CA ALA A 193 -41.75 20.11 -9.12
C ALA A 193 -42.23 21.56 -8.90
N GLU A 194 -43.09 22.08 -9.79
CA GLU A 194 -43.71 23.40 -9.61
C GLU A 194 -44.65 23.44 -8.40
N SER A 195 -45.41 22.37 -8.17
CA SER A 195 -46.29 22.23 -7.00
C SER A 195 -45.49 22.20 -5.70
N ALA A 196 -44.32 21.56 -5.69
CA ALA A 196 -43.42 21.58 -4.55
C ALA A 196 -42.86 22.99 -4.27
N LEU A 197 -42.58 23.78 -5.31
CA LEU A 197 -42.12 25.16 -5.15
C LEU A 197 -43.23 26.05 -4.58
N THR A 198 -44.46 25.94 -5.09
CA THR A 198 -45.60 26.70 -4.56
C THR A 198 -45.92 26.30 -3.12
N LEU A 199 -45.78 25.03 -2.75
CA LEU A 199 -45.87 24.55 -1.36
C LEU A 199 -44.80 25.19 -0.47
N SER A 200 -43.54 25.20 -0.90
CA SER A 200 -42.42 25.78 -0.15
C SER A 200 -42.58 27.28 0.07
N GLU A 201 -43.04 28.02 -0.95
CA GLU A 201 -43.35 29.45 -0.81
C GLU A 201 -44.51 29.70 0.16
N LEU A 202 -45.55 28.86 0.12
CA LEU A 202 -46.69 28.94 1.04
C LEU A 202 -46.24 28.66 2.49
N GLU A 203 -45.41 27.63 2.70
CA GLU A 203 -44.84 27.30 4.01
C GLU A 203 -43.93 28.41 4.51
N LYS A 204 -43.04 28.96 3.68
CA LYS A 204 -42.20 30.10 4.07
C LYS A 204 -43.04 31.33 4.45
N LEU A 205 -44.17 31.58 3.79
CA LEU A 205 -45.09 32.65 4.17
C LEU A 205 -45.85 32.35 5.49
N LEU A 206 -46.02 31.08 5.84
CA LEU A 206 -46.62 30.64 7.10
C LEU A 206 -45.58 30.61 8.25
N ASP A 207 -44.31 30.31 7.96
CA ASP A 207 -43.23 30.06 8.92
C ASP A 207 -42.33 31.29 9.16
N SER A 208 -42.31 32.28 8.25
CA SER A 208 -41.59 33.57 8.40
C SER A 208 -41.98 34.35 9.67
N GLU A 209 -43.02 33.91 10.38
CA GLU A 209 -43.50 34.51 11.63
C GLU A 209 -42.95 33.81 12.90
N LEU A 210 -42.35 32.62 12.79
CA LEU A 210 -41.73 31.94 13.94
C LEU A 210 -40.35 32.51 14.26
N GLU A 211 -39.54 32.81 13.24
CA GLU A 211 -38.23 33.46 13.42
C GLU A 211 -38.34 34.90 13.94
N SER A 212 -39.33 35.68 13.46
CA SER A 212 -39.57 37.04 13.97
C SER A 212 -40.02 37.08 15.43
N ALA A 213 -40.59 35.97 15.94
CA ALA A 213 -40.99 35.85 17.34
C ALA A 213 -39.84 35.41 18.26
N ILE A 214 -38.88 34.62 17.74
CA ILE A 214 -37.74 34.09 18.50
C ILE A 214 -36.62 35.13 18.65
N SER A 215 -36.41 36.01 17.67
CA SER A 215 -35.41 37.09 17.78
C SER A 215 -35.74 38.15 18.86
N ILE A 216 -36.94 38.12 19.46
CA ILE A 216 -37.33 39.03 20.55
C ILE A 216 -36.98 38.43 21.93
N THR A 217 -36.63 37.15 22.02
CA THR A 217 -36.47 36.43 23.30
C THR A 217 -35.03 36.18 23.76
N GLU A 218 -34.00 36.58 23.00
CA GLU A 218 -32.58 36.31 23.33
C GLU A 218 -31.69 37.56 23.54
N GLU A 219 -32.25 38.67 24.03
CA GLU A 219 -31.43 39.71 24.68
C GLU A 219 -31.65 39.71 26.20
N GLU A 220 -30.55 39.85 26.95
CA GLU A 220 -30.47 39.95 28.41
C GLU A 220 -31.55 40.84 29.05
N PRO A 221 -31.94 40.59 30.32
CA PRO A 221 -32.95 41.40 30.99
C PRO A 221 -32.48 42.87 31.12
N PRO A 222 -33.17 43.85 30.53
CA PRO A 222 -32.86 45.25 30.78
C PRO A 222 -33.49 45.69 32.11
N ASN A 223 -32.77 46.56 32.83
CA ASN A 223 -33.20 47.22 34.07
C ASN A 223 -34.63 47.81 33.96
N PRO A 224 -35.46 47.73 35.01
CA PRO A 224 -36.88 48.11 34.96
C PRO A 224 -37.14 49.62 35.16
N SER A 225 -36.41 50.50 34.47
CA SER A 225 -36.67 51.95 34.58
C SER A 225 -36.25 52.74 33.34
N SER A 226 -36.75 52.35 32.16
CA SER A 226 -36.92 53.23 31.00
C SER A 226 -37.61 52.42 29.89
N ILE A 227 -38.93 52.30 29.96
CA ILE A 227 -39.73 51.77 28.84
C ILE A 227 -40.11 52.97 27.99
N ASP A 228 -39.41 53.20 26.90
CA ASP A 228 -39.96 53.95 25.76
C ASP A 228 -40.93 53.02 25.01
N PRO A 229 -42.23 53.36 24.89
CA PRO A 229 -43.24 52.48 24.30
C PRO A 229 -43.28 52.55 22.76
N ILE A 230 -42.12 52.57 22.10
CA ILE A 230 -42.03 52.58 20.63
C ILE A 230 -41.09 51.46 20.20
N SER A 231 -41.61 50.22 20.15
CA SER A 231 -41.12 49.10 19.29
C SER A 231 -41.87 47.77 19.52
N GLN A 232 -43.12 47.79 19.99
CA GLN A 232 -43.97 46.60 19.84
C GLN A 232 -44.54 46.57 18.42
N GLN A 233 -43.73 46.12 17.46
CA GLN A 233 -44.24 45.64 16.18
C GLN A 233 -45.24 44.52 16.50
N THR A 234 -46.53 44.84 16.38
CA THR A 234 -47.61 43.86 16.47
C THR A 234 -47.57 43.01 15.21
N ALA A 235 -46.72 41.99 15.20
CA ALA A 235 -46.72 40.95 14.19
C ALA A 235 -48.01 40.12 14.33
N CYS A 236 -49.12 40.62 13.76
CA CYS A 236 -50.34 39.82 13.65
C CYS A 236 -50.09 38.64 12.72
N SER A 237 -50.09 37.43 13.29
CA SER A 237 -49.81 36.22 12.53
C SER A 237 -50.88 35.93 11.46
N ILE A 238 -50.46 35.67 10.23
CA ILE A 238 -51.33 35.22 9.12
C ILE A 238 -52.08 33.93 9.49
N ARG A 239 -51.47 33.06 10.32
CA ARG A 239 -52.09 31.82 10.83
C ARG A 239 -53.35 32.10 11.65
N ALA A 240 -53.42 33.25 12.33
CA ALA A 240 -54.55 33.62 13.20
C ALA A 240 -55.80 34.09 12.44
N LEU A 241 -55.69 34.30 11.12
CA LEU A 241 -56.82 34.71 10.28
C LEU A 241 -57.74 33.52 10.01
N LYS A 242 -59.01 33.63 10.43
CA LYS A 242 -60.05 32.58 10.21
C LYS A 242 -60.20 32.15 8.74
N VAL A 243 -59.94 33.06 7.80
CA VAL A 243 -60.02 32.80 6.35
C VAL A 243 -58.92 31.83 5.88
N ILE A 244 -57.79 31.77 6.58
CA ILE A 244 -56.59 31.02 6.17
C ILE A 244 -56.58 29.61 6.80
N GLN A 245 -57.15 29.46 8.00
CA GLN A 245 -57.28 28.18 8.72
C GLN A 245 -57.72 26.97 7.87
N PRO A 246 -58.75 27.04 6.99
CA PRO A 246 -59.15 25.91 6.15
C PRO A 246 -58.13 25.57 5.05
N HIS A 247 -57.45 26.57 4.48
CA HIS A 247 -56.43 26.35 3.43
C HIS A 247 -55.16 25.69 4.00
N VAL A 248 -54.84 25.91 5.28
CA VAL A 248 -53.69 25.26 5.95
C VAL A 248 -53.80 23.74 5.93
N GLN A 249 -54.99 23.17 6.22
CA GLN A 249 -55.17 21.72 6.17
C GLN A 249 -55.03 21.18 4.73
N ALA A 250 -55.52 21.92 3.75
CA ALA A 250 -55.35 21.57 2.33
C ALA A 250 -53.87 21.59 1.91
N ILE A 251 -53.08 22.55 2.38
CA ILE A 251 -51.62 22.64 2.12
C ILE A 251 -50.89 21.43 2.72
N VAL A 252 -51.19 21.06 3.97
CA VAL A 252 -50.57 19.88 4.60
C VAL A 252 -50.93 18.59 3.86
N ALA A 253 -52.19 18.44 3.44
CA ALA A 253 -52.63 17.29 2.64
C ALA A 253 -51.96 17.27 1.26
N ALA A 254 -51.81 18.43 0.61
CA ALA A 254 -51.13 18.56 -0.67
C ALA A 254 -49.64 18.21 -0.55
N ARG A 255 -48.96 18.69 0.50
CA ARG A 255 -47.55 18.34 0.78
C ARG A 255 -47.34 16.84 0.90
N LYS A 256 -48.14 16.18 1.74
CA LYS A 256 -48.06 14.71 1.91
C LYS A 256 -48.24 13.98 0.58
N LYS A 257 -49.20 14.43 -0.24
CA LYS A 257 -49.46 13.82 -1.54
C LYS A 257 -48.32 14.03 -2.54
N VAL A 258 -47.73 15.23 -2.59
CA VAL A 258 -46.55 15.52 -3.43
C VAL A 258 -45.36 14.68 -2.97
N GLU A 259 -45.16 14.52 -1.65
CA GLU A 259 -44.11 13.67 -1.08
C GLU A 259 -44.28 12.18 -1.44
N GLU A 260 -45.51 11.65 -1.36
CA GLU A 260 -45.83 10.28 -1.75
C GLU A 260 -45.58 10.03 -3.26
N GLN A 261 -46.02 10.95 -4.12
CA GLN A 261 -45.80 10.84 -5.57
C GLN A 261 -44.31 10.97 -5.92
N MET A 262 -43.60 11.92 -5.30
CA MET A 262 -42.16 12.10 -5.47
C MET A 262 -41.40 10.84 -5.04
N SER A 263 -41.74 10.26 -3.88
CA SER A 263 -41.12 9.00 -3.41
C SER A 263 -41.37 7.84 -4.36
N LYS A 264 -42.55 7.78 -4.99
CA LYS A 264 -42.89 6.75 -5.99
C LYS A 264 -42.08 6.93 -7.28
N ILE A 265 -41.97 8.15 -7.80
CA ILE A 265 -41.18 8.46 -9.00
C ILE A 265 -39.69 8.25 -8.72
N LEU A 266 -39.21 8.60 -7.53
CA LEU A 266 -37.83 8.37 -7.09
C LEU A 266 -37.50 6.88 -7.09
N ASN A 267 -38.33 6.05 -6.44
CA ASN A 267 -38.13 4.60 -6.40
C ASN A 267 -38.21 3.98 -7.81
N GLN A 268 -39.17 4.42 -8.63
CA GLN A 268 -39.29 3.95 -10.01
C GLN A 268 -38.07 4.34 -10.86
N GLY A 269 -37.60 5.58 -10.73
CA GLY A 269 -36.40 6.08 -11.40
C GLY A 269 -35.15 5.32 -10.96
N LEU A 270 -35.05 4.92 -9.70
CA LEU A 270 -33.94 4.12 -9.19
C LEU A 270 -33.97 2.67 -9.70
N VAL A 271 -35.16 2.06 -9.78
CA VAL A 271 -35.32 0.70 -10.31
C VAL A 271 -35.04 0.65 -11.81
N GLN A 272 -35.49 1.66 -12.56
CA GLN A 272 -35.29 1.76 -14.02
C GLN A 272 -33.94 2.36 -14.41
N LEU A 273 -33.16 2.86 -13.44
CA LEU A 273 -31.92 3.61 -13.64
C LEU A 273 -32.12 4.85 -14.55
N ASP A 274 -33.30 5.46 -14.49
CA ASP A 274 -33.68 6.60 -15.32
C ASP A 274 -33.25 7.93 -14.71
N ARG A 275 -32.23 8.56 -15.32
CA ARG A 275 -31.59 9.79 -14.82
C ARG A 275 -32.54 11.00 -14.84
N PRO A 276 -33.31 11.27 -15.91
CA PRO A 276 -34.39 12.27 -15.91
C PRO A 276 -35.37 12.16 -14.75
N MET A 277 -35.93 10.97 -14.49
CA MET A 277 -36.89 10.76 -13.39
C MET A 277 -36.25 11.02 -12.03
N LEU A 278 -35.02 10.55 -11.81
CA LEU A 278 -34.26 10.84 -10.59
C LEU A 278 -34.02 12.35 -10.43
N SER A 279 -33.61 13.03 -11.51
CA SER A 279 -33.39 14.47 -11.54
C SER A 279 -34.65 15.24 -11.13
N SER A 280 -35.80 14.91 -11.71
CA SER A 280 -37.06 15.59 -11.37
C SER A 280 -37.50 15.32 -9.93
N SER A 281 -37.36 14.09 -9.45
CA SER A 281 -37.66 13.72 -8.06
C SER A 281 -36.76 14.45 -7.07
N PHE A 282 -35.45 14.57 -7.34
CA PHE A 282 -34.54 15.34 -6.49
C PHE A 282 -34.83 16.84 -6.51
N GLN A 283 -35.25 17.41 -7.64
CA GLN A 283 -35.71 18.80 -7.66
C GLN A 283 -36.93 19.00 -6.79
N THR A 284 -37.88 18.07 -6.87
CA THR A 284 -39.11 18.10 -6.07
C THR A 284 -38.76 17.98 -4.58
N ALA A 285 -37.84 17.08 -4.21
CA ALA A 285 -37.36 16.90 -2.84
C ALA A 285 -36.58 18.12 -2.31
N TYR A 286 -35.78 18.77 -3.17
CA TYR A 286 -35.08 20.01 -2.85
C TYR A 286 -36.06 21.15 -2.61
N ASN A 287 -37.05 21.33 -3.49
CA ASN A 287 -38.09 22.35 -3.33
C ASN A 287 -38.88 22.16 -2.02
N LEU A 288 -39.11 20.91 -1.59
CA LEU A 288 -39.76 20.57 -0.32
C LEU A 288 -38.83 20.59 0.91
N SER A 289 -37.55 20.94 0.76
CA SER A 289 -36.53 20.96 1.82
C SER A 289 -36.35 19.60 2.53
N ILE A 290 -36.55 18.48 1.82
CA ILE A 290 -36.40 17.11 2.36
C ILE A 290 -35.38 16.27 1.58
N LEU A 291 -34.56 16.90 0.74
CA LEU A 291 -33.56 16.22 -0.10
C LEU A 291 -32.58 15.37 0.73
N ASP A 292 -31.99 15.96 1.78
CA ASP A 292 -31.02 15.26 2.65
C ASP A 292 -31.63 14.00 3.27
N ARG A 293 -32.80 14.14 3.91
CA ARG A 293 -33.52 13.01 4.50
C ARG A 293 -33.88 11.93 3.47
N SER A 294 -34.34 12.34 2.29
CA SER A 294 -34.77 11.41 1.24
C SER A 294 -33.59 10.59 0.70
N VAL A 295 -32.46 11.24 0.39
CA VAL A 295 -31.25 10.57 -0.09
C VAL A 295 -30.63 9.72 1.01
N GLY A 296 -30.53 10.24 2.24
CA GLY A 296 -30.02 9.51 3.40
C GLY A 296 -30.80 8.23 3.67
N SER A 297 -32.14 8.29 3.66
CA SER A 297 -32.99 7.10 3.81
C SER A 297 -32.77 6.08 2.69
N LEU A 298 -32.65 6.53 1.44
CA LEU A 298 -32.47 5.62 0.30
C LEU A 298 -31.11 4.91 0.34
N ILE A 299 -30.04 5.63 0.68
CA ILE A 299 -28.70 5.04 0.85
C ILE A 299 -28.68 4.08 2.03
N PHE A 300 -29.34 4.41 3.14
CA PHE A 300 -29.52 3.51 4.26
C PHE A 300 -30.25 2.23 3.84
N ASP A 301 -31.38 2.33 3.13
CA ASP A 301 -32.16 1.18 2.69
C ASP A 301 -31.36 0.26 1.74
N LEU A 302 -30.59 0.84 0.82
CA LEU A 302 -29.71 0.08 -0.09
C LEU A 302 -28.57 -0.61 0.67
N THR A 303 -27.92 0.08 1.61
CA THR A 303 -26.79 -0.47 2.38
C THR A 303 -27.23 -1.50 3.43
N ASP A 304 -28.41 -1.34 4.03
CA ASP A 304 -29.04 -2.31 4.92
C ASP A 304 -29.48 -3.58 4.14
N LEU A 305 -30.05 -3.42 2.94
CA LEU A 305 -30.36 -4.55 2.06
C LEU A 305 -29.10 -5.39 1.79
N ILE A 306 -28.00 -4.75 1.43
CA ILE A 306 -26.71 -5.42 1.18
C ILE A 306 -26.21 -6.14 2.43
N SER A 307 -26.23 -5.47 3.58
CA SER A 307 -25.78 -6.07 4.85
C SER A 307 -26.59 -7.33 5.19
N LYS A 308 -27.91 -7.30 4.97
CA LYS A 308 -28.80 -8.45 5.14
C LYS A 308 -28.51 -9.57 4.14
N LYS A 309 -28.25 -9.24 2.87
CA LYS A 309 -27.94 -10.22 1.82
C LYS A 309 -26.60 -10.91 2.05
N ILE A 310 -25.56 -10.17 2.45
CA ILE A 310 -24.27 -10.74 2.85
C ILE A 310 -24.48 -11.70 4.03
N LYS A 311 -25.16 -11.26 5.09
CA LYS A 311 -25.44 -12.12 6.25
C LYS A 311 -26.19 -13.40 5.85
N LEU A 312 -27.21 -13.29 4.99
CA LEU A 312 -27.97 -14.45 4.52
C LEU A 312 -27.15 -15.41 3.65
N ALA A 313 -26.18 -14.90 2.88
CA ALA A 313 -25.31 -15.72 2.04
C ALA A 313 -24.36 -16.61 2.88
N PHE A 314 -23.94 -16.12 4.05
CA PHE A 314 -23.04 -16.83 4.97
C PHE A 314 -23.76 -17.57 6.12
N ASP A 315 -25.10 -17.46 6.23
CA ASP A 315 -25.88 -18.10 7.30
C ASP A 315 -26.05 -19.61 7.07
N LEU A 316 -25.43 -20.41 7.94
CA LEU A 316 -25.49 -21.86 7.92
C LEU A 316 -26.92 -22.41 8.10
N ASN A 317 -27.77 -21.77 8.90
CA ASN A 317 -29.13 -22.25 9.16
C ASN A 317 -30.04 -22.01 7.95
N ALA A 318 -29.90 -20.86 7.30
CA ALA A 318 -30.58 -20.57 6.04
C ALA A 318 -30.13 -21.54 4.94
N LEU A 319 -28.82 -21.86 4.92
CA LEU A 319 -28.25 -22.88 4.03
C LEU A 319 -28.83 -24.26 4.27
N ALA A 320 -28.89 -24.71 5.53
CA ALA A 320 -29.44 -26.02 5.88
C ALA A 320 -30.90 -26.17 5.43
N LYS A 321 -31.72 -25.13 5.62
CA LYS A 321 -33.14 -25.13 5.22
C LYS A 321 -33.31 -25.25 3.70
N GLU A 322 -32.46 -24.58 2.92
CA GLU A 322 -32.54 -24.56 1.45
C GLU A 322 -31.93 -25.81 0.81
N ALA A 323 -30.86 -26.35 1.41
CA ALA A 323 -30.23 -27.60 0.98
C ALA A 323 -31.02 -28.86 1.39
N GLY A 324 -32.28 -28.69 1.82
CA GLY A 324 -33.19 -29.80 2.13
C GLY A 324 -32.77 -30.62 3.34
N ALA A 325 -32.15 -30.02 4.37
CA ALA A 325 -31.93 -30.68 5.65
C ALA A 325 -33.30 -31.00 6.28
N ASN A 326 -33.81 -32.20 5.95
CA ASN A 326 -35.13 -32.74 6.24
C ASN A 326 -35.94 -31.99 7.30
N ASP A 327 -37.12 -31.50 6.89
CA ASP A 327 -38.24 -31.41 7.82
C ASP A 327 -38.37 -32.77 8.54
N PRO A 328 -38.52 -32.81 9.87
CA PRO A 328 -38.68 -34.07 10.57
C PRO A 328 -39.92 -34.78 10.03
N GLN A 329 -39.73 -35.85 9.26
CA GLN A 329 -40.83 -36.74 8.90
C GLN A 329 -41.46 -37.27 10.22
N PRO A 330 -42.78 -37.15 10.39
CA PRO A 330 -43.46 -37.67 11.56
C PRO A 330 -43.66 -39.18 11.37
N THR A 331 -42.60 -39.97 11.56
CA THR A 331 -42.76 -41.42 11.65
C THR A 331 -42.03 -41.98 12.85
N SER A 332 -42.84 -42.59 13.72
CA SER A 332 -42.54 -43.35 14.94
C SER A 332 -42.41 -42.56 16.24
N SER A 333 -43.47 -42.68 17.04
CA SER A 333 -43.53 -42.52 18.48
C SER A 333 -42.29 -43.13 19.14
N PHE A 334 -41.38 -42.32 19.66
CA PHE A 334 -40.65 -42.52 20.94
C PHE A 334 -39.61 -41.40 21.10
N GLY A 335 -39.94 -40.38 21.90
CA GLY A 335 -39.05 -39.82 22.93
C GLY A 335 -37.90 -38.86 22.59
N TYR A 336 -37.38 -38.75 21.36
CA TYR A 336 -36.27 -37.83 21.08
C TYR A 336 -36.50 -36.97 19.83
N LYS A 337 -36.78 -35.68 20.04
CA LYS A 337 -36.72 -34.66 18.98
C LYS A 337 -35.26 -34.56 18.51
N SER A 338 -34.94 -35.18 17.39
CA SER A 338 -33.63 -35.01 16.73
C SER A 338 -33.43 -33.53 16.43
N ARG A 339 -32.31 -32.96 16.90
CA ARG A 339 -31.92 -31.58 16.57
C ARG A 339 -31.83 -31.47 15.04
N ALA A 340 -32.39 -30.41 14.46
CA ALA A 340 -32.23 -30.12 13.04
C ALA A 340 -30.75 -30.23 12.67
N ARG A 341 -30.44 -31.00 11.62
CA ARG A 341 -29.06 -31.31 11.26
C ARG A 341 -28.45 -30.09 10.60
N THR A 342 -27.54 -29.41 11.29
CA THR A 342 -26.93 -28.15 10.83
C THR A 342 -25.64 -28.33 10.03
N GLU A 343 -25.15 -29.57 9.88
CA GLU A 343 -23.92 -29.86 9.14
C GLU A 343 -24.14 -30.91 8.04
N PRO A 344 -23.46 -30.77 6.88
CA PRO A 344 -23.59 -31.67 5.75
C PRO A 344 -22.97 -33.05 6.02
N THR A 345 -23.59 -34.08 5.45
CA THR A 345 -23.02 -35.45 5.37
C THR A 345 -22.25 -35.64 4.08
N PRO A 346 -21.36 -36.65 3.98
CA PRO A 346 -20.67 -36.97 2.72
C PRO A 346 -21.62 -37.15 1.52
N SER A 347 -22.84 -37.66 1.74
CA SER A 347 -23.87 -37.81 0.71
C SER A 347 -24.56 -36.52 0.28
N THR A 348 -24.69 -35.54 1.18
CA THR A 348 -25.38 -34.26 0.93
C THR A 348 -24.40 -33.12 0.63
N LEU A 349 -23.10 -33.33 0.86
CA LEU A 349 -22.04 -32.34 0.68
C LEU A 349 -22.04 -31.68 -0.70
N PRO A 350 -22.16 -32.40 -1.85
CA PRO A 350 -22.15 -31.75 -3.16
C PRO A 350 -23.34 -30.80 -3.36
N HIS A 351 -24.53 -31.18 -2.87
CA HIS A 351 -25.71 -30.34 -2.95
C HIS A 351 -25.57 -29.09 -2.09
N TRP A 352 -25.12 -29.22 -0.84
CA TRP A 352 -24.84 -28.09 0.04
C TRP A 352 -23.80 -27.13 -0.54
N THR A 353 -22.73 -27.67 -1.14
CA THR A 353 -21.71 -26.87 -1.82
C THR A 353 -22.30 -26.11 -3.01
N SER A 354 -23.12 -26.76 -3.84
CA SER A 354 -23.79 -26.10 -4.97
C SER A 354 -24.72 -24.97 -4.49
N THR A 355 -25.55 -25.22 -3.48
CA THR A 355 -26.48 -24.21 -2.93
C THR A 355 -25.74 -23.02 -2.32
N LEU A 356 -24.60 -23.25 -1.66
CA LEU A 356 -23.76 -22.18 -1.14
C LEU A 356 -23.21 -21.29 -2.27
N TRP A 357 -22.73 -21.87 -3.36
CA TRP A 357 -22.21 -21.09 -4.50
C TRP A 357 -23.31 -20.29 -5.20
N THR A 358 -24.47 -20.89 -5.45
CA THR A 358 -25.63 -20.17 -6.01
C THR A 358 -26.07 -18.99 -5.13
N ARG A 359 -25.99 -19.13 -3.80
CA ARG A 359 -26.23 -18.00 -2.88
C ARG A 359 -25.19 -16.89 -3.00
N LEU A 360 -23.90 -17.25 -3.13
CA LEU A 360 -22.82 -16.28 -3.26
C LEU A 360 -22.88 -15.54 -4.62
N GLU A 361 -23.24 -16.25 -5.69
CA GLU A 361 -23.53 -15.65 -7.00
C GLU A 361 -24.69 -14.65 -6.91
N GLY A 362 -25.83 -15.05 -6.32
CA GLY A 362 -26.97 -14.17 -6.12
C GLY A 362 -26.65 -12.96 -5.22
N MET A 363 -25.79 -13.13 -4.21
CA MET A 363 -25.28 -12.02 -3.40
C MET A 363 -24.51 -11.03 -4.28
N ILE A 364 -23.61 -11.51 -5.14
CA ILE A 364 -22.80 -10.67 -6.04
C ILE A 364 -23.68 -9.90 -7.05
N ASP A 365 -24.75 -10.52 -7.55
CA ASP A 365 -25.74 -9.86 -8.42
C ASP A 365 -26.47 -8.71 -7.70
N ASP A 366 -26.91 -8.95 -6.45
CA ASP A 366 -27.55 -7.94 -5.60
C ASP A 366 -26.59 -6.79 -5.25
N LEU A 367 -25.31 -7.12 -4.98
CA LEU A 367 -24.25 -6.14 -4.75
C LEU A 367 -24.00 -5.26 -5.99
N SER A 368 -23.89 -5.88 -7.17
CA SER A 368 -23.70 -5.18 -8.44
C SER A 368 -24.84 -4.21 -8.70
N THR A 369 -26.08 -4.70 -8.57
CA THR A 369 -27.30 -3.91 -8.82
C THR A 369 -27.39 -2.72 -7.86
N SER A 370 -27.10 -2.94 -6.58
CA SER A 370 -27.15 -1.88 -5.57
C SER A 370 -26.03 -0.85 -5.76
N CYS A 371 -24.82 -1.30 -6.13
CA CYS A 371 -23.70 -0.41 -6.46
C CYS A 371 -24.05 0.53 -7.63
N VAL A 372 -24.57 -0.03 -8.73
CA VAL A 372 -24.98 0.76 -9.91
C VAL A 372 -26.06 1.79 -9.55
N LYS A 373 -27.01 1.43 -8.68
CA LYS A 373 -28.03 2.36 -8.17
C LYS A 373 -27.42 3.52 -7.38
N VAL A 374 -26.50 3.25 -6.46
CA VAL A 374 -25.81 4.29 -5.66
C VAL A 374 -25.01 5.24 -6.56
N TYR A 375 -24.24 4.72 -7.52
CA TYR A 375 -23.47 5.56 -8.44
C TYR A 375 -24.35 6.35 -9.42
N THR A 376 -25.48 5.79 -9.85
CA THR A 376 -26.44 6.51 -10.68
C THR A 376 -27.05 7.67 -9.91
N LEU A 377 -27.41 7.44 -8.64
CA LEU A 377 -27.90 8.49 -7.74
C LEU A 377 -26.84 9.58 -7.53
N GLU A 378 -25.60 9.21 -7.20
CA GLU A 378 -24.51 10.16 -6.95
C GLU A 378 -24.24 11.04 -8.17
N LYS A 379 -24.20 10.46 -9.39
CA LYS A 379 -24.03 11.22 -10.63
C LYS A 379 -25.14 12.23 -10.89
N VAL A 380 -26.39 11.90 -10.55
CA VAL A 380 -27.51 12.84 -10.71
C VAL A 380 -27.41 13.97 -9.68
N LEU A 381 -27.03 13.67 -8.44
CA LEU A 381 -26.82 14.68 -7.40
C LEU A 381 -25.62 15.60 -7.69
N GLU A 382 -24.58 15.07 -8.32
CA GLU A 382 -23.41 15.85 -8.74
C GLU A 382 -23.73 16.80 -9.89
N TRP A 383 -24.51 16.33 -10.87
CA TRP A 383 -24.86 17.13 -12.03
C TRP A 383 -25.91 18.20 -11.73
N LYS A 384 -26.86 17.90 -10.83
CA LYS A 384 -27.96 18.82 -10.54
C LYS A 384 -27.53 19.90 -9.56
N LYS A 385 -27.80 21.15 -9.92
CA LYS A 385 -27.38 22.34 -9.15
C LYS A 385 -28.59 23.16 -8.74
N ASP A 386 -28.48 23.79 -7.59
CA ASP A 386 -29.43 24.81 -7.17
C ASP A 386 -29.40 25.98 -8.18
N PRO A 387 -30.55 26.37 -8.76
CA PRO A 387 -30.64 27.52 -9.66
C PRO A 387 -30.17 28.85 -9.05
N ILE A 388 -30.22 28.99 -7.72
CA ILE A 388 -29.92 30.26 -7.02
C ILE A 388 -28.47 30.29 -6.54
N THR A 389 -28.02 29.26 -5.80
CA THR A 389 -26.65 29.22 -5.25
C THR A 389 -25.62 28.62 -6.21
N GLY A 390 -26.06 27.86 -7.24
CA GLY A 390 -25.18 27.14 -8.14
C GLY A 390 -24.49 25.92 -7.52
N LEU A 391 -24.76 25.62 -6.24
CA LEU A 391 -24.17 24.48 -5.54
C LEU A 391 -24.81 23.17 -6.03
N PRO A 392 -24.01 22.12 -6.25
CA PRO A 392 -24.55 20.81 -6.60
C PRO A 392 -25.34 20.22 -5.42
N PHE A 393 -26.40 19.49 -5.73
CA PHE A 393 -27.24 18.83 -4.73
C PHE A 393 -26.45 17.84 -3.86
N LEU A 394 -25.38 17.26 -4.41
CA LEU A 394 -24.46 16.42 -3.64
C LEU A 394 -23.86 17.16 -2.44
N GLU A 395 -23.42 18.41 -2.61
CA GLU A 395 -22.81 19.20 -1.54
C GLU A 395 -23.82 19.60 -0.46
N VAL A 396 -25.08 19.82 -0.86
CA VAL A 396 -26.19 20.05 0.08
C VAL A 396 -26.39 18.82 0.97
N VAL A 397 -26.39 17.63 0.37
CA VAL A 397 -26.60 16.35 1.08
C VAL A 397 -25.35 15.90 1.87
N THR A 398 -24.17 16.42 1.55
CA THR A 398 -22.91 16.12 2.26
C THR A 398 -22.40 17.29 3.12
N SER A 399 -23.27 18.23 3.47
CA SER A 399 -22.91 19.39 4.28
C SER A 399 -22.79 19.01 5.76
N THR A 400 -22.00 19.75 6.53
CA THR A 400 -21.82 19.48 7.97
C THR A 400 -23.16 19.58 8.71
N GLY A 401 -23.61 18.48 9.33
CA GLY A 401 -24.92 18.39 9.99
C GLY A 401 -26.03 17.72 9.15
N SER A 402 -25.73 17.30 7.93
CA SER A 402 -26.61 16.47 7.08
C SER A 402 -26.59 14.99 7.50
N MET A 403 -27.56 14.19 7.02
CA MET A 403 -27.63 12.76 7.32
C MET A 403 -26.45 11.96 6.74
N LEU A 404 -25.79 12.46 5.69
CA LEU A 404 -24.68 11.80 5.01
C LEU A 404 -23.44 12.70 5.06
N GLU A 405 -22.59 12.55 6.07
CA GLU A 405 -21.33 13.34 6.15
C GLU A 405 -20.31 13.00 5.04
N GLU A 406 -20.47 11.85 4.39
CA GLU A 406 -19.61 11.37 3.32
C GLU A 406 -20.40 11.11 2.02
N ARG A 407 -19.69 11.00 0.89
CA ARG A 407 -20.31 10.67 -0.39
C ARG A 407 -21.08 9.34 -0.32
N PRO A 408 -22.22 9.21 -1.03
CA PRO A 408 -23.00 7.96 -1.08
C PRO A 408 -22.16 6.72 -1.44
N SER A 409 -21.25 6.84 -2.41
CA SER A 409 -20.32 5.78 -2.79
C SER A 409 -19.38 5.37 -1.64
N THR A 410 -18.84 6.32 -0.88
CA THR A 410 -17.97 6.02 0.28
C THR A 410 -18.74 5.25 1.35
N VAL A 411 -19.95 5.69 1.69
CA VAL A 411 -20.82 5.01 2.66
C VAL A 411 -21.15 3.59 2.21
N PHE A 412 -21.42 3.40 0.91
CA PHE A 412 -21.65 2.08 0.32
C PHE A 412 -20.43 1.15 0.48
N TRP A 413 -19.25 1.60 0.06
CA TRP A 413 -18.04 0.76 0.06
C TRP A 413 -17.54 0.43 1.47
N THR A 414 -17.62 1.38 2.40
CA THR A 414 -17.27 1.16 3.81
C THR A 414 -18.24 0.19 4.47
N THR A 415 -19.54 0.32 4.22
CA THR A 415 -20.56 -0.60 4.76
C THR A 415 -20.42 -2.01 4.16
N LEU A 416 -20.24 -2.10 2.84
CA LEU A 416 -19.99 -3.37 2.13
C LEU A 416 -18.78 -4.10 2.72
N SER A 417 -17.64 -3.41 2.81
CA SER A 417 -16.40 -3.96 3.34
C SER A 417 -16.54 -4.38 4.81
N SER A 418 -17.24 -3.59 5.62
CA SER A 418 -17.48 -3.89 7.04
C SER A 418 -18.36 -5.14 7.21
N ALA A 419 -19.48 -5.21 6.49
CA ALA A 419 -20.39 -6.35 6.52
C ALA A 419 -19.69 -7.64 6.04
N LEU A 420 -19.00 -7.58 4.89
CA LEU A 420 -18.28 -8.73 4.34
C LEU A 420 -17.16 -9.21 5.26
N SER A 421 -16.38 -8.29 5.86
CA SER A 421 -15.30 -8.61 6.79
C SER A 421 -15.83 -9.25 8.08
N LYS A 422 -16.94 -8.73 8.61
CA LYS A 422 -17.61 -9.29 9.78
C LYS A 422 -18.09 -10.71 9.53
N GLU A 423 -18.86 -10.94 8.46
CA GLU A 423 -19.41 -12.26 8.15
C GLU A 423 -18.32 -13.26 7.77
N THR A 424 -17.27 -12.85 7.04
CA THR A 424 -16.12 -13.71 6.73
C THR A 424 -15.40 -14.18 7.99
N ARG A 425 -15.13 -13.28 8.94
CA ARG A 425 -14.47 -13.62 10.22
C ARG A 425 -15.34 -14.47 11.11
N GLU A 426 -16.65 -14.21 11.15
CA GLU A 426 -17.59 -14.99 11.94
C GLU A 426 -17.75 -16.40 11.39
N THR A 427 -17.87 -16.53 10.06
CA THR A 427 -17.97 -17.83 9.37
C THR A 427 -16.75 -18.70 9.63
N LEU A 428 -15.55 -18.11 9.59
CA LEU A 428 -14.29 -18.80 9.91
C LEU A 428 -14.23 -19.34 11.35
N ARG A 429 -15.03 -18.79 12.28
CA ARG A 429 -15.09 -19.24 13.68
C ARG A 429 -16.22 -20.22 13.96
N THR A 430 -17.35 -20.05 13.28
CA THR A 430 -18.61 -20.73 13.62
C THR A 430 -18.92 -21.91 12.71
N SER A 431 -18.55 -21.86 11.43
CA SER A 431 -18.96 -22.84 10.42
C SER A 431 -17.75 -23.51 9.77
N ASN A 432 -17.45 -24.73 10.22
CA ASN A 432 -16.36 -25.53 9.64
C ASN A 432 -16.62 -25.87 8.17
N PHE A 433 -17.85 -26.18 7.79
CA PHE A 433 -18.20 -26.54 6.41
C PHE A 433 -17.99 -25.36 5.45
N ILE A 434 -18.54 -24.18 5.75
CA ILE A 434 -18.42 -23.01 4.88
C ILE A 434 -16.96 -22.55 4.85
N ALA A 435 -16.27 -22.50 6.00
CA ALA A 435 -14.86 -22.17 6.08
C ALA A 435 -13.99 -23.09 5.20
N GLN A 436 -14.17 -24.42 5.28
CA GLN A 436 -13.43 -25.37 4.46
C GLN A 436 -13.76 -25.24 2.97
N THR A 437 -15.04 -25.04 2.63
CA THR A 437 -15.48 -24.90 1.23
C THR A 437 -14.91 -23.64 0.58
N LEU A 438 -15.00 -22.49 1.26
CA LEU A 438 -14.49 -21.21 0.76
C LEU A 438 -12.96 -21.17 0.69
N THR A 439 -12.26 -21.77 1.66
CA THR A 439 -10.79 -21.79 1.65
C THR A 439 -10.21 -22.81 0.68
N THR A 440 -10.89 -23.93 0.44
CA THR A 440 -10.44 -24.94 -0.55
C THR A 440 -10.63 -24.44 -1.98
N ASN A 441 -11.74 -23.73 -2.25
CA ASN A 441 -12.10 -23.21 -3.56
C ASN A 441 -12.03 -21.67 -3.61
N TYR A 442 -11.06 -21.07 -2.91
CA TYR A 442 -10.86 -19.62 -2.90
C TYR A 442 -10.73 -19.00 -4.31
N PRO A 443 -10.02 -19.63 -5.28
CA PRO A 443 -10.02 -19.17 -6.68
C PRO A 443 -11.41 -18.90 -7.26
N HIS A 444 -12.41 -19.74 -6.92
CA HIS A 444 -13.78 -19.57 -7.40
C HIS A 444 -14.45 -18.34 -6.78
N LEU A 445 -14.28 -18.14 -5.46
CA LEU A 445 -14.77 -16.96 -4.77
C LEU A 445 -14.16 -15.67 -5.35
N LEU A 446 -12.85 -15.68 -5.63
CA LEU A 446 -12.18 -14.53 -6.20
C LEU A 446 -12.69 -14.19 -7.61
N ARG A 447 -13.03 -15.20 -8.43
CA ARG A 447 -13.67 -14.98 -9.74
C ARG A 447 -15.02 -14.26 -9.62
N LEU A 448 -15.83 -14.59 -8.62
CA LEU A 448 -17.10 -13.89 -8.38
C LEU A 448 -16.87 -12.40 -8.06
N PHE A 449 -15.84 -12.07 -7.28
CA PHE A 449 -15.47 -10.67 -7.03
C PHE A 449 -14.88 -9.97 -8.27
N GLN A 450 -14.10 -10.67 -9.09
CA GLN A 450 -13.66 -10.11 -10.38
C GLN A 450 -14.84 -9.82 -11.31
N GLU A 451 -15.82 -10.72 -11.37
CA GLU A 451 -17.04 -10.53 -12.12
C GLU A 451 -17.84 -9.32 -11.59
N PHE A 452 -17.96 -9.19 -10.27
CA PHE A 452 -18.53 -8.00 -9.63
C PHE A 452 -17.82 -6.72 -10.09
N PHE A 453 -16.49 -6.65 -10.01
CA PHE A 453 -15.72 -5.47 -10.43
C PHE A 453 -15.89 -5.19 -11.94
N ALA A 454 -15.87 -6.22 -12.78
CA ALA A 454 -16.06 -6.07 -14.22
C ALA A 454 -17.43 -5.48 -14.56
N ARG A 455 -18.50 -5.94 -13.90
CA ARG A 455 -19.87 -5.44 -14.11
C ARG A 455 -20.01 -3.96 -13.69
N ILE A 456 -19.41 -3.56 -12.57
CA ILE A 456 -19.53 -2.18 -12.08
C ILE A 456 -18.55 -1.20 -12.74
N SER A 457 -17.47 -1.67 -13.38
CA SER A 457 -16.45 -0.81 -14.00
C SER A 457 -17.02 0.09 -15.12
N ILE A 458 -18.15 -0.30 -15.72
CA ILE A 458 -18.86 0.54 -16.71
C ILE A 458 -19.44 1.82 -16.05
N HIS A 459 -19.89 1.70 -14.79
CA HIS A 459 -20.59 2.77 -14.09
C HIS A 459 -19.70 3.52 -13.10
N THR A 460 -18.57 2.94 -12.70
CA THR A 460 -17.68 3.39 -11.64
C THR A 460 -16.26 3.53 -12.15
N SER A 461 -15.42 4.33 -11.48
CA SER A 461 -13.98 4.36 -11.75
C SER A 461 -13.22 3.19 -11.12
N THR A 462 -13.92 2.10 -10.77
CA THR A 462 -13.26 0.94 -10.18
C THR A 462 -12.46 0.21 -11.24
N THR A 463 -11.20 -0.04 -10.90
CA THR A 463 -10.24 -0.70 -11.76
C THR A 463 -9.57 -1.81 -10.97
N TYR A 464 -9.61 -3.01 -11.53
CA TYR A 464 -8.90 -4.15 -11.01
C TYR A 464 -7.94 -4.66 -12.09
N ASN A 465 -6.68 -4.28 -12.00
CA ASN A 465 -5.65 -4.74 -12.92
C ASN A 465 -4.31 -4.99 -12.18
N THR A 466 -3.35 -5.59 -12.89
CA THR A 466 -2.04 -5.97 -12.34
C THR A 466 -1.22 -4.78 -11.83
N SER A 467 -1.40 -3.60 -12.41
CA SER A 467 -0.58 -2.42 -12.16
C SER A 467 -1.20 -1.42 -11.18
N PHE A 468 -2.52 -1.41 -11.07
CA PHE A 468 -3.31 -0.45 -10.31
C PHE A 468 -4.62 -1.09 -9.84
N GLN A 469 -4.89 -0.93 -8.54
CA GLN A 469 -6.14 -1.33 -7.92
C GLN A 469 -6.79 -0.08 -7.33
N SER A 470 -8.08 0.09 -7.60
CA SER A 470 -8.82 1.20 -7.00
C SER A 470 -8.97 0.99 -5.48
N PRO A 471 -9.07 2.07 -4.68
CA PRO A 471 -9.24 1.98 -3.24
C PRO A 471 -10.43 1.08 -2.81
N GLU A 472 -11.52 1.12 -3.56
CA GLU A 472 -12.74 0.33 -3.34
C GLU A 472 -12.47 -1.17 -3.51
N THR A 473 -11.67 -1.52 -4.53
CA THR A 473 -11.26 -2.89 -4.80
C THR A 473 -10.32 -3.40 -3.69
N ILE A 474 -9.42 -2.55 -3.22
CA ILE A 474 -8.52 -2.90 -2.11
C ILE A 474 -9.33 -3.13 -0.82
N LEU A 475 -10.32 -2.28 -0.53
CA LEU A 475 -11.18 -2.40 0.66
C LEU A 475 -11.94 -3.72 0.65
N THR A 476 -12.57 -4.06 -0.46
CA THR A 476 -13.34 -5.31 -0.60
C THR A 476 -12.46 -6.55 -0.56
N LEU A 477 -11.34 -6.59 -1.29
CA LEU A 477 -10.42 -7.73 -1.24
C LEU A 477 -9.76 -7.89 0.14
N ARG A 478 -9.50 -6.79 0.84
CA ARG A 478 -9.04 -6.84 2.24
C ARG A 478 -10.05 -7.50 3.18
N ALA A 479 -11.36 -7.38 2.91
CA ALA A 479 -12.38 -8.03 3.71
C ALA A 479 -12.32 -9.57 3.62
N ILE A 480 -11.94 -10.12 2.46
CA ILE A 480 -11.82 -11.57 2.21
C ILE A 480 -10.39 -12.12 2.38
N LEU A 481 -9.39 -11.26 2.56
CA LEU A 481 -7.98 -11.61 2.76
C LEU A 481 -7.71 -12.72 3.80
N PRO A 482 -8.46 -12.85 4.92
CA PRO A 482 -8.28 -13.98 5.83
C PRO A 482 -8.49 -15.35 5.16
N LEU A 483 -9.42 -15.46 4.20
CA LEU A 483 -9.65 -16.68 3.43
C LEU A 483 -8.47 -17.00 2.50
N GLU A 484 -7.94 -15.97 1.82
CA GLU A 484 -6.75 -16.10 0.97
C GLU A 484 -5.56 -16.62 1.75
N ASN A 485 -5.29 -16.07 2.93
CA ASN A 485 -4.16 -16.51 3.75
C ASN A 485 -4.27 -17.98 4.16
N ILE A 486 -5.48 -18.46 4.47
CA ILE A 486 -5.70 -19.88 4.79
C ILE A 486 -5.51 -20.75 3.54
N TYR A 487 -6.01 -20.31 2.38
CA TYR A 487 -5.79 -20.99 1.11
C TYR A 487 -4.29 -21.10 0.77
N LEU A 488 -3.54 -20.01 0.86
CA LEU A 488 -2.10 -19.97 0.61
C LEU A 488 -1.34 -20.89 1.59
N ASN A 489 -1.69 -20.87 2.87
CA ASN A 489 -1.08 -21.76 3.86
C ASN A 489 -1.38 -23.24 3.55
N ARG A 490 -2.60 -23.57 3.11
CA ARG A 490 -2.96 -24.93 2.68
C ARG A 490 -2.15 -25.36 1.45
N SER A 491 -2.01 -24.46 0.47
CA SER A 491 -1.19 -24.71 -0.74
C SER A 491 0.27 -24.99 -0.34
N VAL A 492 0.84 -24.18 0.55
CA VAL A 492 2.18 -24.41 1.15
C VAL A 492 2.27 -25.75 1.86
N SER A 493 1.27 -26.15 2.64
CA SER A 493 1.25 -27.45 3.31
C SER A 493 1.23 -28.61 2.32
N LYS A 494 0.42 -28.54 1.26
CA LYS A 494 0.39 -29.56 0.19
C LYS A 494 1.73 -29.66 -0.54
N MET A 495 2.32 -28.51 -0.90
CA MET A 495 3.63 -28.48 -1.56
C MET A 495 4.73 -29.04 -0.64
N ASN A 496 4.70 -28.74 0.66
CA ASN A 496 5.63 -29.31 1.63
C ASN A 496 5.45 -30.82 1.82
N GLU A 497 4.21 -31.32 1.81
CA GLU A 497 3.92 -32.76 1.85
C GLU A 497 4.47 -33.47 0.62
N ALA A 498 4.29 -32.87 -0.57
CA ALA A 498 4.87 -33.37 -1.81
C ALA A 498 6.41 -33.36 -1.76
N ALA A 499 7.02 -32.30 -1.22
CA ALA A 499 8.47 -32.21 -1.00
C ALA A 499 8.98 -33.29 -0.02
N ASN A 500 8.20 -33.62 1.01
CA ASN A 500 8.52 -34.67 1.97
C ASN A 500 8.43 -36.09 1.40
N SER A 501 7.69 -36.29 0.32
CA SER A 501 7.52 -37.60 -0.32
C SER A 501 8.79 -38.12 -1.00
N GLY A 502 9.83 -37.28 -1.13
CA GLY A 502 11.11 -37.64 -1.77
C GLY A 502 11.05 -37.72 -3.30
N ARG A 503 9.88 -37.52 -3.93
CA ARG A 503 9.75 -37.50 -5.39
C ARG A 503 9.61 -36.07 -5.91
N VAL A 504 10.63 -35.58 -6.63
CA VAL A 504 10.64 -34.24 -7.23
C VAL A 504 9.46 -34.03 -8.18
N ASP A 505 9.10 -35.04 -8.98
CA ASP A 505 7.95 -34.96 -9.89
C ASP A 505 6.63 -34.64 -9.17
N LYS A 506 6.43 -35.20 -7.97
CA LYS A 506 5.24 -34.89 -7.16
C LYS A 506 5.25 -33.44 -6.69
N LEU A 507 6.41 -32.93 -6.27
CA LEU A 507 6.55 -31.54 -5.84
C LEU A 507 6.24 -30.60 -7.00
N THR A 508 6.87 -30.82 -8.16
CA THR A 508 6.70 -29.92 -9.30
C THR A 508 5.30 -29.99 -9.88
N THR A 509 4.70 -31.18 -10.00
CA THR A 509 3.28 -31.30 -10.43
C THR A 509 2.32 -30.61 -9.47
N THR A 510 2.57 -30.67 -8.15
CA THR A 510 1.74 -29.96 -7.16
C THR A 510 1.91 -28.45 -7.29
N ILE A 511 3.12 -27.96 -7.50
CA ILE A 511 3.39 -26.54 -7.77
C ILE A 511 2.68 -26.10 -9.05
N SER A 512 2.80 -26.84 -10.15
CA SER A 512 2.11 -26.52 -11.41
C SER A 512 0.60 -26.46 -11.25
N ASN A 513 -0.02 -27.44 -10.58
CA ASN A 513 -1.47 -27.45 -10.35
C ASN A 513 -1.94 -26.25 -9.52
N GLU A 514 -1.18 -25.84 -8.50
CA GLU A 514 -1.52 -24.69 -7.65
C GLU A 514 -1.30 -23.35 -8.38
N LEU A 515 -0.28 -23.25 -9.26
CA LEU A 515 -0.07 -22.11 -10.13
C LEU A 515 -1.16 -21.99 -11.21
N ASP A 516 -1.55 -23.12 -11.83
CA ASP A 516 -2.61 -23.17 -12.83
C ASP A 516 -3.97 -22.76 -12.24
N ALA A 517 -4.25 -23.19 -11.01
CA ALA A 517 -5.45 -22.77 -10.28
C ALA A 517 -5.51 -21.25 -10.05
N ALA A 518 -4.35 -20.59 -9.92
CA ALA A 518 -4.23 -19.15 -9.72
C ALA A 518 -4.04 -18.36 -11.03
N ARG A 519 -3.83 -19.02 -12.19
CA ARG A 519 -3.45 -18.39 -13.47
C ARG A 519 -4.39 -17.29 -13.95
N PHE A 520 -5.67 -17.37 -13.59
CA PHE A 520 -6.68 -16.39 -13.99
C PHE A 520 -6.53 -15.03 -13.29
N ASP A 521 -5.87 -14.98 -12.13
CA ASP A 521 -5.66 -13.75 -11.36
C ASP A 521 -4.17 -13.43 -11.16
N PRO A 522 -3.65 -12.32 -11.70
CA PRO A 522 -2.24 -11.96 -11.59
C PRO A 522 -1.73 -11.80 -10.16
N LEU A 523 -2.58 -11.31 -9.24
CA LEU A 523 -2.18 -11.02 -7.86
C LEU A 523 -2.09 -12.30 -7.03
N LEU A 524 -3.10 -13.17 -7.14
CA LEU A 524 -3.12 -14.49 -6.53
C LEU A 524 -1.98 -15.34 -7.10
N LEU A 525 -1.77 -15.33 -8.43
CA LEU A 525 -0.66 -16.02 -9.08
C LEU A 525 0.68 -15.58 -8.50
N ARG A 526 0.88 -14.26 -8.32
CA ARG A 526 2.10 -13.71 -7.69
C ARG A 526 2.25 -14.17 -6.24
N SER A 527 1.17 -14.19 -5.46
CA SER A 527 1.18 -14.67 -4.07
C SER A 527 1.51 -16.17 -3.98
N VAL A 528 0.88 -17.01 -4.81
CA VAL A 528 1.16 -18.45 -4.89
C VAL A 528 2.60 -18.69 -5.33
N THR A 529 3.07 -18.00 -6.37
CA THR A 529 4.46 -18.10 -6.86
C THR A 529 5.48 -17.80 -5.76
N LYS A 530 5.28 -16.73 -4.97
CA LYS A 530 6.16 -16.42 -3.83
C LYS A 530 6.16 -17.54 -2.79
N LYS A 531 4.99 -18.12 -2.50
CA LYS A 531 4.87 -19.25 -1.58
C LYS A 531 5.50 -20.54 -2.13
N SER A 532 5.36 -20.82 -3.41
CA SER A 532 6.04 -21.94 -4.09
C SER A 532 7.56 -21.76 -4.03
N LYS A 533 8.07 -20.55 -4.28
CA LYS A 533 9.48 -20.20 -4.09
C LYS A 533 9.97 -20.52 -2.68
N GLU A 534 9.27 -20.04 -1.65
CA GLU A 534 9.63 -20.32 -0.25
C GLU A 534 9.70 -21.83 0.04
N VAL A 535 8.75 -22.62 -0.50
CA VAL A 535 8.75 -24.09 -0.33
C VAL A 535 9.94 -24.74 -1.03
N VAL A 536 10.22 -24.35 -2.28
CA VAL A 536 11.36 -24.90 -3.04
C VAL A 536 12.69 -24.51 -2.36
N GLU A 537 12.87 -23.27 -1.92
CA GLU A 537 14.08 -22.86 -1.19
C GLU A 537 14.27 -23.65 0.12
N ASN A 538 13.18 -23.93 0.85
CA ASN A 538 13.25 -24.77 2.05
C ASN A 538 13.57 -26.23 1.73
N TYR A 539 13.06 -26.75 0.61
CA TYR A 539 13.43 -28.07 0.10
C TYR A 539 14.92 -28.13 -0.28
N LEU A 540 15.43 -27.11 -0.99
CA LEU A 540 16.84 -26.99 -1.36
C LEU A 540 17.75 -26.94 -0.15
N LYS A 541 17.43 -26.16 0.89
CA LYS A 541 18.20 -26.15 2.16
C LYS A 541 18.28 -27.53 2.84
N ARG A 542 17.21 -28.33 2.73
CA ARG A 542 17.16 -29.69 3.28
C ARG A 542 17.92 -30.70 2.41
N ILE A 543 17.98 -30.49 1.10
CA ILE A 543 18.84 -31.27 0.21
C ILE A 543 20.30 -30.93 0.49
N GLU A 544 20.63 -29.64 0.61
CA GLU A 544 21.99 -29.16 0.85
C GLU A 544 22.58 -29.77 2.12
N SER A 545 21.78 -29.91 3.19
CA SER A 545 22.22 -30.57 4.42
C SER A 545 22.39 -32.10 4.31
N ARG A 546 21.92 -32.73 3.23
CA ARG A 546 22.14 -34.16 2.94
C ARG A 546 23.37 -34.41 2.06
N ILE A 547 23.98 -33.36 1.50
CA ILE A 547 25.17 -33.50 0.65
C ILE A 547 26.35 -33.96 1.50
N MET A 548 26.99 -35.04 1.08
CA MET A 548 28.18 -35.58 1.74
C MET A 548 29.42 -34.81 1.28
N THR A 549 30.15 -34.23 2.22
CA THR A 549 31.37 -33.41 1.96
C THR A 549 32.64 -34.05 2.55
N ASP A 550 32.56 -35.31 2.94
CA ASP A 550 33.66 -36.08 3.48
C ASP A 550 34.70 -36.43 2.40
N TYR A 551 35.90 -36.87 2.80
CA TYR A 551 36.94 -37.27 1.85
C TYR A 551 36.47 -38.33 0.83
N GLN A 552 35.56 -39.23 1.23
CA GLN A 552 35.02 -40.26 0.35
C GLN A 552 34.17 -39.69 -0.79
N SER A 553 33.62 -38.48 -0.65
CA SER A 553 32.84 -37.81 -1.71
C SER A 553 33.67 -37.47 -2.96
N ILE A 554 34.99 -37.26 -2.80
CA ILE A 554 35.92 -36.92 -3.89
C ILE A 554 37.01 -37.98 -4.13
N SER A 555 37.08 -39.00 -3.28
CA SER A 555 38.06 -40.07 -3.35
C SER A 555 37.84 -40.95 -4.58
N LEU A 556 38.86 -41.07 -5.42
CA LEU A 556 38.85 -41.98 -6.56
C LEU A 556 39.54 -43.32 -6.23
N VAL A 557 39.69 -43.68 -4.96
CA VAL A 557 40.39 -44.89 -4.52
C VAL A 557 39.48 -46.11 -4.64
N GLY A 558 39.95 -47.14 -5.36
CA GLY A 558 39.21 -48.39 -5.57
C GLY A 558 38.59 -48.50 -6.97
N PRO A 559 37.96 -49.65 -7.30
CA PRO A 559 37.39 -49.92 -8.62
C PRO A 559 35.91 -49.52 -8.76
N VAL A 560 35.27 -48.99 -7.71
CA VAL A 560 33.83 -48.63 -7.69
C VAL A 560 33.63 -47.30 -6.99
N ALA A 561 32.58 -46.56 -7.38
CA ALA A 561 32.16 -45.33 -6.70
C ALA A 561 31.83 -45.56 -5.21
N THR A 562 32.22 -44.61 -4.36
CA THR A 562 31.95 -44.67 -2.92
C THR A 562 30.47 -44.42 -2.63
N THR A 563 29.98 -44.85 -1.47
CA THR A 563 28.60 -44.57 -1.04
C THR A 563 28.31 -43.06 -1.00
N SER A 564 29.26 -42.25 -0.51
CA SER A 564 29.14 -40.78 -0.48
C SER A 564 29.03 -40.18 -1.89
N GLN A 565 29.74 -40.73 -2.88
CA GLN A 565 29.61 -40.33 -4.28
C GLN A 565 28.24 -40.72 -4.84
N ILE A 566 27.79 -41.95 -4.60
CA ILE A 566 26.49 -42.44 -5.08
C ILE A 566 25.36 -41.55 -4.55
N THR A 567 25.35 -41.24 -3.26
CA THR A 567 24.33 -40.35 -2.66
C THR A 567 24.37 -38.95 -3.27
N ASN A 568 25.57 -38.39 -3.49
CA ASN A 568 25.72 -37.08 -4.10
C ASN A 568 25.25 -37.07 -5.57
N MET A 569 25.45 -38.16 -6.33
CA MET A 569 24.96 -38.30 -7.70
C MET A 569 23.43 -38.44 -7.77
N GLU A 570 22.83 -39.19 -6.84
CA GLU A 570 21.37 -39.24 -6.72
C GLU A 570 20.79 -37.85 -6.42
N ILE A 571 21.39 -37.12 -5.48
CA ILE A 571 21.00 -35.74 -5.17
C ILE A 571 21.17 -34.84 -6.40
N TYR A 572 22.31 -34.92 -7.10
CA TYR A 572 22.57 -34.17 -8.33
C TYR A 572 21.46 -34.39 -9.36
N ASN A 573 21.08 -35.65 -9.62
CA ASN A 573 20.04 -36.00 -10.58
C ASN A 573 18.69 -35.42 -10.16
N THR A 574 18.32 -35.52 -8.87
CA THR A 574 17.07 -34.92 -8.38
C THR A 574 17.03 -33.39 -8.55
N LEU A 575 18.17 -32.71 -8.35
CA LEU A 575 18.28 -31.26 -8.56
C LEU A 575 18.22 -30.91 -10.06
N SER A 576 18.73 -31.77 -10.94
CA SER A 576 18.64 -31.61 -12.40
C SER A 576 17.19 -31.73 -12.88
N ASP A 577 16.48 -32.76 -12.43
CA ASP A 577 15.05 -32.91 -12.72
C ASP A 577 14.23 -31.75 -12.16
N LEU A 578 14.52 -31.30 -10.93
CA LEU A 578 13.84 -30.15 -10.32
C LEU A 578 13.98 -28.90 -11.19
N SER A 579 15.20 -28.54 -11.58
CA SER A 579 15.46 -27.36 -12.41
C SER A 579 14.80 -27.48 -13.78
N ARG A 580 14.95 -28.62 -14.45
CA ARG A 580 14.35 -28.86 -15.77
C ARG A 580 12.82 -28.73 -15.76
N ILE A 581 12.16 -29.37 -14.79
CA ILE A 581 10.70 -29.33 -14.71
C ILE A 581 10.23 -27.95 -14.25
N LEU A 582 10.92 -27.28 -13.32
CA LEU A 582 10.59 -25.90 -12.93
C LEU A 582 10.68 -24.94 -14.12
N VAL A 583 11.79 -24.97 -14.87
CA VAL A 583 11.99 -24.15 -16.08
C VAL A 583 10.86 -24.39 -17.08
N SER A 584 10.53 -25.66 -17.36
CA SER A 584 9.45 -26.02 -18.27
C SER A 584 8.08 -25.55 -17.77
N SER A 585 7.79 -25.70 -16.48
CA SER A 585 6.49 -25.33 -15.91
C SER A 585 6.23 -23.82 -15.89
N ILE A 586 7.26 -23.00 -15.95
CA ILE A 586 7.17 -21.53 -15.84
C ILE A 586 7.30 -20.86 -17.22
N GLU A 587 7.67 -21.59 -18.27
CA GLU A 587 7.95 -21.04 -19.60
C GLU A 587 6.75 -20.30 -20.20
N GLU A 588 5.53 -20.79 -19.95
CA GLU A 588 4.27 -20.20 -20.44
C GLU A 588 3.78 -18.99 -19.62
N TYR A 589 4.41 -18.68 -18.49
CA TYR A 589 3.95 -17.65 -17.57
C TYR A 589 4.55 -16.26 -17.89
N PRO A 590 3.91 -15.15 -17.45
CA PRO A 590 4.41 -13.80 -17.66
C PRO A 590 5.82 -13.57 -17.07
N GLU A 591 6.58 -12.63 -17.65
CA GLU A 591 7.95 -12.29 -17.22
C GLU A 591 8.05 -11.86 -15.74
N GLU A 592 6.99 -11.25 -15.19
CA GLU A 592 6.95 -10.89 -13.76
C GLU A 592 7.01 -12.11 -12.83
N ILE A 593 6.42 -13.22 -13.25
CA ILE A 593 6.41 -14.49 -12.51
C ILE A 593 7.75 -15.21 -12.66
N LYS A 594 8.31 -15.21 -13.88
CA LYS A 594 9.65 -15.73 -14.18
C LYS A 594 10.71 -15.14 -13.26
N LYS A 595 10.74 -13.80 -13.17
CA LYS A 595 11.67 -13.05 -12.29
C LYS A 595 11.58 -13.45 -10.81
N ILE A 596 10.45 -13.97 -10.34
CA ILE A 596 10.30 -14.38 -8.94
C ILE A 596 10.99 -15.73 -8.71
N ILE A 597 10.86 -16.68 -9.64
CA ILE A 597 11.39 -18.05 -9.51
C ILE A 597 12.81 -18.21 -10.06
N ASP A 598 13.25 -17.39 -11.03
CA ASP A 598 14.60 -17.45 -11.60
C ASP A 598 15.72 -17.51 -10.53
N PRO A 599 15.70 -16.71 -9.44
CA PRO A 599 16.70 -16.82 -8.38
C PRO A 599 16.75 -18.20 -7.70
N THR A 600 15.61 -18.88 -7.61
CA THR A 600 15.51 -20.23 -7.03
C THR A 600 16.05 -21.29 -7.99
N ILE A 601 15.87 -21.09 -9.31
CA ILE A 601 16.50 -21.92 -10.35
C ILE A 601 18.02 -21.73 -10.30
N GLU A 602 18.51 -20.49 -10.24
CA GLU A 602 19.95 -20.18 -10.08
C GLU A 602 20.54 -20.79 -8.81
N LEU A 603 19.80 -20.76 -7.69
CA LEU A 603 20.21 -21.42 -6.44
C LEU A 603 20.33 -22.93 -6.64
N THR A 604 19.37 -23.55 -7.33
CA THR A 604 19.40 -24.99 -7.66
C THR A 604 20.63 -25.35 -8.48
N GLU A 605 20.95 -24.55 -9.50
CA GLU A 605 22.16 -24.72 -10.33
C GLU A 605 23.44 -24.55 -9.49
N LYS A 606 23.49 -23.58 -8.58
CA LYS A 606 24.64 -23.35 -7.70
C LYS A 606 24.89 -24.51 -6.73
N ILE A 607 23.84 -25.08 -6.12
CA ILE A 607 23.99 -26.27 -5.27
C ILE A 607 24.46 -27.45 -6.13
N ARG A 608 23.90 -27.59 -7.33
CA ARG A 608 24.29 -28.66 -8.26
C ARG A 608 25.77 -28.56 -8.66
N SER A 609 26.25 -27.36 -8.99
CA SER A 609 27.67 -27.13 -9.32
C SER A 609 28.58 -27.44 -8.12
N GLY A 610 28.14 -27.07 -6.90
CA GLY A 610 28.83 -27.39 -5.65
C GLY A 610 29.04 -28.90 -5.39
N ILE A 611 28.24 -29.78 -6.00
CA ILE A 611 28.42 -31.23 -5.91
C ILE A 611 29.47 -31.73 -6.92
N ILE A 612 29.40 -31.25 -8.16
CA ILE A 612 30.18 -31.81 -9.28
C ILE A 612 31.57 -31.16 -9.40
N ASP A 613 31.70 -29.85 -9.16
CA ASP A 613 32.96 -29.12 -9.35
C ASP A 613 34.10 -29.66 -8.48
N PRO A 614 33.89 -29.97 -7.17
CA PRO A 614 34.96 -30.55 -6.34
C PRO A 614 35.42 -31.93 -6.86
N LEU A 615 34.49 -32.72 -7.41
CA LEU A 615 34.81 -34.03 -7.98
C LEU A 615 35.61 -33.90 -9.27
N VAL A 616 35.24 -32.97 -10.16
CA VAL A 616 36.00 -32.68 -11.39
C VAL A 616 37.41 -32.18 -11.05
N VAL A 617 37.55 -31.27 -10.09
CA VAL A 617 38.86 -30.77 -9.65
C VAL A 617 39.72 -31.88 -9.04
N SER A 618 39.14 -32.74 -8.20
CA SER A 618 39.83 -33.91 -7.63
C SER A 618 40.28 -34.86 -8.74
N THR A 619 39.41 -35.11 -9.71
CA THR A 619 39.68 -35.97 -10.87
C THR A 619 40.84 -35.44 -11.70
N LYS A 620 40.85 -34.14 -12.05
CA LYS A 620 41.97 -33.51 -12.75
C LYS A 620 43.29 -33.67 -11.99
N ARG A 621 43.26 -33.45 -10.67
CA ARG A 621 44.47 -33.57 -9.82
C ARG A 621 45.02 -34.99 -9.81
N ASP A 622 44.16 -35.99 -9.67
CA ASP A 622 44.56 -37.40 -9.64
C ASP A 622 45.11 -37.87 -10.99
N LEU A 623 44.45 -37.49 -12.10
CA LEU A 623 44.92 -37.80 -13.45
C LEU A 623 46.30 -37.17 -13.71
N ASN A 624 46.48 -35.89 -13.36
CA ASN A 624 47.77 -35.20 -13.50
C ASN A 624 48.86 -35.84 -12.63
N MET A 625 48.52 -36.33 -11.42
CA MET A 625 49.46 -37.05 -10.57
C MET A 625 49.90 -38.38 -11.20
N ILE A 626 48.98 -39.12 -11.84
CA ILE A 626 49.31 -40.37 -12.54
C ILE A 626 50.22 -40.10 -13.74
N ILE A 627 49.90 -39.09 -14.56
CA ILE A 627 50.71 -38.70 -15.72
C ILE A 627 52.14 -38.31 -15.29
N SER A 628 52.28 -37.61 -14.15
CA SER A 628 53.60 -37.21 -13.66
C SER A 628 54.53 -38.40 -13.29
N LYS A 629 53.98 -39.59 -13.02
CA LYS A 629 54.78 -40.80 -12.75
C LYS A 629 55.57 -41.29 -13.96
N MET A 630 55.28 -40.78 -15.17
CA MET A 630 56.05 -41.03 -16.39
C MET A 630 57.54 -40.72 -16.20
N HIS A 631 57.88 -39.71 -15.41
CA HIS A 631 59.27 -39.31 -15.09
C HIS A 631 60.03 -40.35 -14.25
N ASN A 632 59.33 -41.15 -13.44
CA ASN A 632 59.95 -42.16 -12.56
C ASN A 632 60.39 -43.44 -13.31
N GLN A 633 59.83 -43.69 -14.50
CA GLN A 633 60.12 -44.89 -15.30
C GLN A 633 61.27 -44.71 -16.29
N SER A 634 61.89 -43.52 -16.32
CA SER A 634 63.00 -43.18 -17.23
C SER A 634 64.35 -43.80 -16.83
N ARG A 635 64.44 -44.49 -15.67
CA ARG A 635 65.68 -45.17 -15.24
C ARG A 635 65.68 -46.60 -15.81
N PRO A 636 66.69 -47.02 -16.60
CA PRO A 636 66.73 -48.37 -17.14
C PRO A 636 66.78 -49.39 -15.99
N PRO A 637 66.01 -50.49 -16.05
CA PRO A 637 66.14 -51.55 -15.05
C PRO A 637 67.56 -52.15 -15.13
N PRO A 638 68.22 -52.42 -13.99
CA PRO A 638 69.42 -53.23 -14.02
C PRO A 638 68.98 -54.65 -14.41
N SER A 639 69.71 -55.26 -15.34
CA SER A 639 69.52 -56.62 -15.87
C SER A 639 68.48 -56.79 -16.98
N PHE A 640 69.02 -56.97 -18.19
CA PHE A 640 68.34 -57.48 -19.37
C PHE A 640 68.19 -58.99 -19.22
N ASN A 641 67.14 -59.46 -18.53
CA ASN A 641 66.75 -60.88 -18.50
C ASN A 641 65.27 -61.02 -18.12
N SER A 642 64.39 -60.86 -19.09
CA SER A 642 63.09 -61.54 -19.14
C SER A 642 62.44 -61.31 -20.50
N THR A 643 62.14 -62.40 -21.19
CA THR A 643 61.43 -62.49 -22.47
C THR A 643 59.93 -62.22 -22.32
N THR A 644 59.57 -61.15 -21.59
CA THR A 644 58.16 -60.79 -21.38
C THR A 644 57.94 -59.32 -21.71
N SER A 645 57.18 -59.12 -22.79
CA SER A 645 56.56 -57.89 -23.25
C SER A 645 57.42 -56.88 -24.01
N ILE A 646 57.42 -57.07 -25.34
CA ILE A 646 57.62 -56.00 -26.34
C ILE A 646 56.39 -55.03 -26.36
N ASN A 647 55.34 -55.30 -25.57
CA ASN A 647 54.14 -54.45 -25.40
C ASN A 647 54.11 -53.79 -24.01
N GLY A 648 55.22 -53.15 -23.62
CA GLY A 648 55.38 -52.53 -22.30
C GLY A 648 54.73 -51.14 -22.23
N ALA A 649 53.40 -51.07 -22.16
CA ALA A 649 52.72 -49.88 -21.64
C ALA A 649 53.26 -49.58 -20.24
N GLY A 650 53.66 -48.33 -19.96
CA GLY A 650 54.15 -47.95 -18.64
C GLY A 650 53.13 -48.26 -17.54
N ILE A 651 53.58 -48.68 -16.34
CA ILE A 651 52.68 -49.00 -15.21
C ILE A 651 51.70 -47.84 -14.91
N TYR A 652 52.12 -46.58 -15.17
CA TYR A 652 51.27 -45.40 -15.01
C TYR A 652 50.15 -45.31 -16.07
N MET A 653 50.37 -45.81 -17.30
CA MET A 653 49.37 -45.81 -18.37
C MET A 653 48.27 -46.84 -18.10
N GLN A 654 48.64 -48.01 -17.55
CA GLN A 654 47.66 -48.98 -17.06
C GLN A 654 46.82 -48.42 -15.88
N GLU A 655 47.46 -47.66 -14.98
CA GLU A 655 46.78 -46.95 -13.89
C GLU A 655 45.84 -45.86 -14.44
N LEU A 656 46.29 -45.08 -15.43
CA LEU A 656 45.49 -44.04 -16.09
C LEU A 656 44.26 -44.64 -16.78
N ARG A 657 44.43 -45.68 -17.60
CA ARG A 657 43.34 -46.42 -18.24
C ARG A 657 42.32 -46.91 -17.21
N SER A 658 42.80 -47.48 -16.10
CA SER A 658 41.92 -47.98 -15.04
C SER A 658 41.11 -46.86 -14.39
N LYS A 659 41.73 -45.68 -14.16
CA LYS A 659 41.04 -44.51 -13.63
C LYS A 659 40.05 -43.89 -14.61
N LEU A 660 40.40 -43.76 -15.88
CA LEU A 660 39.48 -43.24 -16.91
C LEU A 660 38.24 -44.13 -17.03
N ASN A 661 38.42 -45.45 -16.98
CA ASN A 661 37.31 -46.40 -16.96
C ASN A 661 36.44 -46.26 -15.70
N LEU A 662 37.03 -46.07 -14.52
CA LEU A 662 36.28 -45.81 -13.28
C LEU A 662 35.45 -44.52 -13.40
N ILE A 663 36.08 -43.41 -13.79
CA ILE A 663 35.42 -42.11 -13.89
C ILE A 663 34.25 -42.18 -14.87
N ARG A 664 34.46 -42.79 -16.03
CA ARG A 664 33.44 -42.88 -17.06
C ARG A 664 32.32 -43.85 -16.71
N ASN A 665 32.67 -45.10 -16.42
CA ASN A 665 31.70 -46.19 -16.35
C ASN A 665 31.01 -46.31 -14.98
N GLU A 666 31.61 -45.78 -13.91
CA GLU A 666 31.05 -45.85 -12.55
C GLU A 666 30.57 -44.50 -12.01
N ILE A 667 31.29 -43.41 -12.27
CA ILE A 667 30.97 -42.09 -11.70
C ILE A 667 30.05 -41.30 -12.64
N LEU A 668 30.53 -40.99 -13.85
CA LEU A 668 29.78 -40.18 -14.83
C LEU A 668 28.58 -40.93 -15.41
N ALA A 669 28.64 -42.26 -15.52
CA ALA A 669 27.49 -43.08 -15.94
C ALA A 669 26.28 -42.98 -15.00
N ARG A 670 26.45 -42.49 -13.76
CA ARG A 670 25.37 -42.27 -12.80
C ARG A 670 24.70 -40.91 -12.95
N LEU A 671 25.27 -40.00 -13.72
CA LEU A 671 24.67 -38.72 -14.04
C LEU A 671 23.65 -38.91 -15.19
N LEU A 672 22.42 -38.46 -14.97
CA LEU A 672 21.33 -38.61 -15.94
C LEU A 672 21.27 -37.47 -16.96
N ASP A 673 22.10 -36.43 -16.81
CA ASP A 673 22.17 -35.28 -17.73
C ASP A 673 23.27 -35.48 -18.79
N PRO A 674 22.93 -35.82 -20.04
CA PRO A 674 23.93 -36.11 -21.07
C PRO A 674 24.72 -34.87 -21.49
N ILE A 675 24.11 -33.68 -21.40
CA ILE A 675 24.73 -32.42 -21.84
C ILE A 675 25.85 -32.06 -20.86
N GLN A 676 25.57 -32.18 -19.56
CA GLN A 676 26.59 -31.92 -18.56
C GLN A 676 27.71 -32.97 -18.60
N VAL A 677 27.37 -34.26 -18.73
CA VAL A 677 28.38 -35.34 -18.81
C VAL A 677 29.36 -35.08 -19.95
N GLU A 678 28.87 -34.70 -21.12
CA GLU A 678 29.74 -34.41 -22.26
C GLU A 678 30.64 -33.21 -22.04
N SER A 679 30.13 -32.14 -21.43
CA SER A 679 30.94 -30.96 -21.06
C SER A 679 32.11 -31.36 -20.14
N ILE A 680 31.83 -32.20 -19.14
CA ILE A 680 32.85 -32.70 -18.20
C ILE A 680 33.85 -33.61 -18.92
N LEU A 681 33.40 -34.50 -19.81
CA LEU A 681 34.27 -35.40 -20.58
C LEU A 681 35.24 -34.61 -21.46
N VAL A 682 34.75 -33.57 -22.15
CA VAL A 682 35.58 -32.67 -22.98
C VAL A 682 36.61 -31.95 -22.11
N ASP A 683 36.19 -31.34 -21.01
CA ASP A 683 37.06 -30.60 -20.10
C ASP A 683 38.17 -31.48 -19.48
N LEU A 684 37.81 -32.68 -19.02
CA LEU A 684 38.78 -33.66 -18.51
C LEU A 684 39.75 -34.11 -19.61
N THR A 685 39.26 -34.32 -20.83
CA THR A 685 40.09 -34.76 -21.95
C THR A 685 41.14 -33.72 -22.34
N VAL A 686 40.74 -32.46 -22.48
CA VAL A 686 41.66 -31.37 -22.81
C VAL A 686 42.75 -31.25 -21.73
N GLU A 687 42.38 -31.34 -20.45
CA GLU A 687 43.35 -31.31 -19.34
C GLU A 687 44.33 -32.50 -19.40
N ILE A 688 43.85 -33.72 -19.69
CA ILE A 688 44.70 -34.92 -19.82
C ILE A 688 45.71 -34.75 -20.95
N LEU A 689 45.26 -34.31 -22.14
CA LEU A 689 46.13 -34.15 -23.32
C LEU A 689 47.20 -33.07 -23.07
N ASN A 690 46.80 -31.93 -22.48
CA ASN A 690 47.72 -30.85 -22.14
C ASN A 690 48.73 -31.27 -21.07
N SER A 691 48.28 -31.96 -20.01
CA SER A 691 49.17 -32.46 -18.96
C SER A 691 50.16 -33.49 -19.51
N PHE A 692 49.70 -34.40 -20.36
CA PHE A 692 50.56 -35.40 -20.97
C PHE A 692 51.61 -34.77 -21.89
N LEU A 693 51.23 -33.87 -22.78
CA LEU A 693 52.16 -33.17 -23.68
C LEU A 693 53.21 -32.39 -22.90
N PHE A 694 52.80 -31.69 -21.84
CA PHE A 694 53.73 -30.97 -20.96
C PHE A 694 54.70 -31.90 -20.25
N HIS A 695 54.24 -33.03 -19.71
CA HIS A 695 55.13 -33.97 -19.03
C HIS A 695 56.04 -34.71 -20.02
N ALA A 696 55.56 -35.03 -21.21
CA ALA A 696 56.33 -35.69 -22.27
C ALA A 696 57.46 -34.79 -22.79
N SER A 697 57.24 -33.47 -22.91
CA SER A 697 58.27 -32.51 -23.35
C SER A 697 59.41 -32.29 -22.35
N LEU A 698 59.29 -32.79 -21.11
CA LEU A 698 60.27 -32.63 -20.03
C LEU A 698 61.14 -33.88 -19.79
N ILE A 699 61.00 -34.95 -20.57
CA ILE A 699 61.69 -36.22 -20.32
C ILE A 699 63.14 -36.17 -20.80
N THR A 700 64.07 -36.35 -19.86
CA THR A 700 65.53 -36.32 -20.10
C THR A 700 66.23 -37.48 -19.38
N PRO A 701 67.22 -38.17 -19.98
CA PRO A 701 67.70 -38.04 -21.36
C PRO A 701 66.83 -38.80 -22.39
N LEU A 702 66.68 -38.21 -23.57
CA LEU A 702 65.84 -38.72 -24.66
C LEU A 702 66.56 -39.79 -25.51
N THR A 703 66.86 -40.94 -24.90
CA THR A 703 67.47 -42.09 -25.60
C THR A 703 66.49 -42.74 -26.60
N GLU A 704 67.01 -43.48 -27.59
CA GLU A 704 66.18 -44.15 -28.61
C GLU A 704 65.10 -45.07 -28.00
N SER A 705 65.42 -45.77 -26.91
CA SER A 705 64.47 -46.62 -26.19
C SER A 705 63.36 -45.81 -25.47
N VAL A 706 63.67 -44.60 -25.00
CA VAL A 706 62.68 -43.68 -24.40
C VAL A 706 61.80 -43.05 -25.48
N LYS A 707 62.36 -42.68 -26.63
CA LYS A 707 61.59 -42.17 -27.79
C LYS A 707 60.55 -43.19 -28.28
N ILE A 708 60.96 -44.45 -28.45
CA ILE A 708 60.06 -45.53 -28.88
C ILE A 708 58.96 -45.77 -27.84
N ARG A 709 59.31 -45.76 -26.54
CA ARG A 709 58.33 -45.90 -25.46
C ARG A 709 57.32 -44.76 -25.45
N LEU A 710 57.77 -43.50 -25.52
CA LEU A 710 56.88 -42.34 -25.55
C LEU A 710 55.98 -42.33 -26.78
N ALA A 711 56.49 -42.78 -27.93
CA ALA A 711 55.67 -42.94 -29.13
C ALA A 711 54.56 -44.01 -28.96
N GLY A 712 54.85 -45.08 -28.21
CA GLY A 712 53.86 -46.08 -27.80
C GLY A 712 52.84 -45.51 -26.82
N ASP A 713 53.29 -44.83 -25.77
CA ASP A 713 52.43 -44.20 -24.75
C ASP A 713 51.54 -43.10 -25.36
N LEU A 714 52.02 -42.34 -26.35
CA LEU A 714 51.25 -41.35 -27.12
C LEU A 714 50.13 -42.01 -27.92
N ALA A 715 50.42 -43.11 -28.63
CA ALA A 715 49.42 -43.85 -29.40
C ALA A 715 48.38 -44.51 -28.49
N GLU A 716 48.80 -45.01 -27.33
CA GLU A 716 47.91 -45.57 -26.33
C GLU A 716 47.01 -44.49 -25.71
N LEU A 717 47.55 -43.31 -25.37
CA LEU A 717 46.75 -42.19 -24.87
C LEU A 717 45.73 -41.71 -25.91
N GLU A 718 46.15 -41.55 -27.17
CA GLU A 718 45.26 -41.18 -28.28
C GLU A 718 44.06 -42.14 -28.36
N PHE A 719 44.33 -43.44 -28.28
CA PHE A 719 43.29 -44.47 -28.27
C PHE A 719 42.39 -44.37 -27.03
N GLU A 720 42.95 -44.32 -25.83
CA GLU A 720 42.19 -44.31 -24.56
C GLU A 720 41.32 -43.05 -24.41
N VAL A 721 41.86 -41.89 -24.76
CA VAL A 721 41.13 -40.62 -24.72
C VAL A 721 40.02 -40.57 -25.77
N SER A 722 40.29 -41.09 -26.98
CA SER A 722 39.27 -41.23 -28.01
C SER A 722 38.12 -42.12 -27.54
N GLN A 723 38.44 -43.24 -26.89
CA GLN A 723 37.43 -44.10 -26.29
C GLN A 723 36.67 -43.40 -25.15
N PHE A 724 37.37 -42.63 -24.30
CA PHE A 724 36.78 -41.89 -23.18
C PHE A 724 35.72 -40.85 -23.60
N LEU A 725 35.80 -40.32 -24.83
CA LEU A 725 34.84 -39.35 -25.39
C LEU A 725 33.62 -39.96 -26.10
N VAL A 726 33.70 -41.22 -26.53
CA VAL A 726 32.58 -41.87 -27.23
C VAL A 726 31.45 -42.11 -26.24
N LEU A 727 30.36 -41.34 -26.27
CA LEU A 727 29.18 -41.65 -25.47
C LEU A 727 28.58 -42.98 -25.95
N GLU A 728 28.81 -44.08 -25.21
CA GLU A 728 28.01 -45.28 -25.41
C GLU A 728 26.58 -44.93 -25.02
N GLN A 729 25.70 -44.77 -26.02
CA GLN A 729 24.27 -44.69 -25.77
C GLN A 729 23.86 -46.00 -25.09
N GLY A 730 23.44 -45.91 -23.84
CA GLY A 730 23.12 -47.08 -23.01
C GLY A 730 22.16 -48.05 -23.72
N GLY A 731 22.66 -49.26 -23.98
CA GLY A 731 21.88 -50.38 -24.49
C GLY A 731 22.63 -51.68 -24.23
N ARG A 732 22.10 -52.49 -23.31
CA ARG A 732 22.52 -53.86 -22.94
C ARG A 732 23.39 -54.59 -23.99
N ARG A 733 24.56 -55.07 -23.55
CA ARG A 733 25.41 -56.15 -24.11
C ARG A 733 24.93 -56.75 -25.45
N SER A 734 25.67 -56.47 -26.53
CA SER A 734 25.94 -57.49 -27.55
C SER A 734 27.34 -57.25 -28.15
N SER A 735 28.11 -58.33 -28.21
CA SER A 735 29.44 -58.41 -28.79
C SER A 735 29.39 -58.32 -30.32
N SER A 736 29.97 -57.28 -30.90
CA SER A 736 30.57 -57.36 -32.24
C SER A 736 31.50 -56.18 -32.47
N THR A 737 32.79 -56.48 -32.58
CA THR A 737 33.87 -55.62 -33.05
C THR A 737 33.55 -55.14 -34.47
N SER A 738 33.37 -53.83 -34.65
CA SER A 738 33.54 -53.13 -35.93
C SER A 738 33.63 -51.62 -35.68
N THR A 739 34.86 -51.17 -35.45
CA THR A 739 35.23 -49.75 -35.50
C THR A 739 35.11 -49.27 -36.94
N THR A 740 33.98 -48.64 -37.29
CA THR A 740 33.87 -47.84 -38.52
C THR A 740 33.66 -46.39 -38.11
N LEU A 741 34.66 -45.56 -38.38
CA LEU A 741 34.55 -44.11 -38.33
C LEU A 741 33.40 -43.69 -39.27
N LEU A 742 32.32 -43.15 -38.71
CA LEU A 742 31.23 -42.59 -39.51
C LEU A 742 31.69 -41.28 -40.16
N PRO A 743 31.40 -41.05 -41.46
CA PRO A 743 31.62 -39.76 -42.09
C PRO A 743 30.62 -38.72 -41.56
N VAL A 744 31.06 -37.45 -41.55
CA VAL A 744 30.25 -36.25 -41.34
C VAL A 744 28.99 -36.30 -42.23
N PRO A 745 27.77 -36.14 -41.70
CA PRO A 745 26.58 -35.99 -42.54
C PRO A 745 26.63 -34.60 -43.19
N GLN A 746 26.76 -34.56 -44.51
CA GLN A 746 26.51 -33.34 -45.26
C GLN A 746 25.02 -32.98 -45.14
N PRO A 747 24.66 -31.72 -44.84
CA PRO A 747 23.27 -31.31 -44.85
C PRO A 747 22.76 -31.31 -46.30
N ILE A 748 21.83 -32.22 -46.59
CA ILE A 748 21.07 -32.23 -47.84
C ILE A 748 20.25 -30.95 -47.87
N MET A 749 20.62 -30.03 -48.78
CA MET A 749 19.76 -28.90 -49.14
C MET A 749 18.58 -29.42 -49.94
N THR A 750 17.47 -29.74 -49.27
CA THR A 750 16.17 -29.85 -49.95
C THR A 750 15.57 -28.46 -50.07
N ASN A 751 15.72 -27.89 -51.26
CA ASN A 751 15.01 -26.69 -51.70
C ASN A 751 13.52 -27.04 -51.82
N ASN A 752 12.67 -26.46 -50.98
CA ASN A 752 11.24 -26.28 -51.27
C ASN A 752 10.72 -25.09 -50.48
N GLY A 753 10.22 -24.11 -51.24
CA GLY A 753 9.68 -22.87 -50.70
C GLY A 753 8.25 -22.98 -50.19
N ASN A 754 7.81 -21.84 -49.66
CA ASN A 754 6.44 -21.42 -49.36
C ASN A 754 5.78 -22.07 -48.12
N ASN A 755 5.73 -21.35 -47.00
CA ASN A 755 4.60 -20.46 -46.67
C ASN A 755 4.74 -19.88 -45.26
N ASP A 756 4.09 -18.73 -45.11
CA ASP A 756 4.07 -17.82 -43.98
C ASP A 756 3.46 -18.38 -42.67
N ASN A 757 3.86 -17.71 -41.58
CA ASN A 757 3.31 -17.71 -40.21
C ASN A 757 3.79 -18.83 -39.28
N ASP A 758 4.85 -18.57 -38.50
CA ASP A 758 5.16 -19.22 -37.21
C ASP A 758 6.23 -18.40 -36.45
N ASP A 759 5.84 -17.30 -35.80
CA ASP A 759 6.74 -16.45 -34.99
C ASP A 759 6.93 -16.93 -33.54
N ASP A 760 6.24 -17.99 -33.09
CA ASP A 760 6.32 -18.47 -31.70
C ASP A 760 7.26 -19.67 -31.48
N ASP A 761 7.88 -20.22 -32.53
CA ASP A 761 8.67 -21.48 -32.48
C ASP A 761 10.21 -21.25 -32.45
N ASP A 762 10.67 -19.99 -32.41
CA ASP A 762 12.09 -19.62 -32.62
C ASP A 762 12.95 -19.69 -31.34
N ARG A 763 12.37 -19.57 -30.14
CA ARG A 763 13.15 -19.57 -28.88
C ARG A 763 13.69 -20.96 -28.50
N GLY A 764 12.87 -22.00 -28.67
CA GLY A 764 13.28 -23.39 -28.43
C GLY A 764 14.36 -23.85 -29.43
N ARG A 765 14.19 -23.49 -30.71
CA ARG A 765 15.18 -23.77 -31.76
C ARG A 765 16.50 -23.02 -31.54
N ARG A 766 16.47 -21.77 -31.06
CA ARG A 766 17.70 -21.00 -30.73
C ARG A 766 18.46 -21.58 -29.54
N ARG A 767 17.78 -22.03 -28.47
CA ARG A 767 18.43 -22.71 -27.33
C ARG A 767 19.04 -24.05 -27.74
N SER A 768 18.30 -24.86 -28.51
CA SER A 768 18.79 -26.14 -29.05
C SER A 768 19.98 -25.95 -29.99
N ARG A 769 19.93 -24.97 -30.90
CA ARG A 769 21.06 -24.60 -31.78
C ARG A 769 22.28 -24.12 -31.00
N ARG A 770 22.09 -23.31 -29.95
CA ARG A 770 23.20 -22.83 -29.11
C ARG A 770 23.86 -23.96 -28.31
N GLY A 771 23.07 -24.89 -27.76
CA GLY A 771 23.59 -26.09 -27.11
C GLY A 771 24.37 -27.00 -28.07
N SER A 772 23.83 -27.21 -29.28
CA SER A 772 24.51 -27.98 -30.32
C SER A 772 25.83 -27.34 -30.77
N ARG A 773 25.86 -26.01 -30.88
CA ARG A 773 27.06 -25.27 -31.28
C ARG A 773 28.17 -25.34 -30.23
N ASN A 774 27.84 -25.14 -28.95
CA ASN A 774 28.82 -25.25 -27.87
C ASN A 774 29.40 -26.67 -27.76
N ARG A 775 28.57 -27.70 -28.03
CA ARG A 775 28.98 -29.10 -28.08
C ARG A 775 29.97 -29.38 -29.21
N GLU A 776 29.70 -28.81 -30.38
CA GLU A 776 30.56 -28.92 -31.56
C GLU A 776 31.89 -28.18 -31.34
N GLU A 777 31.86 -26.98 -30.76
CA GLU A 777 33.05 -26.21 -30.37
C GLU A 777 33.95 -26.99 -29.39
N GLY A 778 33.38 -27.60 -28.35
CA GLY A 778 34.14 -28.41 -27.40
C GLY A 778 34.81 -29.63 -28.05
N ARG A 779 34.12 -30.30 -28.98
CA ARG A 779 34.70 -31.43 -29.73
C ARG A 779 35.80 -30.99 -30.69
N MET A 780 35.67 -29.83 -31.31
CA MET A 780 36.72 -29.26 -32.18
C MET A 780 38.01 -29.00 -31.40
N VAL A 781 37.91 -28.46 -30.17
CA VAL A 781 39.08 -28.24 -29.30
C VAL A 781 39.79 -29.56 -28.99
N VAL A 782 39.05 -30.63 -28.72
CA VAL A 782 39.68 -31.95 -28.49
C VAL A 782 40.35 -32.46 -29.75
N THR A 783 39.71 -32.38 -30.92
CA THR A 783 40.33 -32.86 -32.18
C THR A 783 41.63 -32.13 -32.47
N GLU A 784 41.66 -30.81 -32.23
CA GLU A 784 42.86 -30.00 -32.36
C GLU A 784 43.98 -30.48 -31.42
N GLN A 785 43.66 -30.76 -30.14
CA GLN A 785 44.64 -31.28 -29.18
C GLN A 785 45.14 -32.70 -29.52
N LEU A 786 44.29 -33.55 -30.11
CA LEU A 786 44.70 -34.87 -30.60
C LEU A 786 45.64 -34.76 -31.81
N ASP A 787 45.42 -33.79 -32.70
CA ASP A 787 46.33 -33.53 -33.81
C ASP A 787 47.67 -32.98 -33.32
N ASN A 788 47.66 -32.09 -32.32
CA ASN A 788 48.87 -31.64 -31.62
C ASN A 788 49.66 -32.81 -31.02
N LEU A 789 48.97 -33.82 -30.48
CA LEU A 789 49.59 -35.03 -29.96
C LEU A 789 50.29 -35.85 -31.06
N LYS A 790 49.67 -35.99 -32.23
CA LYS A 790 50.30 -36.65 -33.40
C LYS A 790 51.51 -35.88 -33.91
N ILE A 791 51.43 -34.55 -33.96
CA ILE A 791 52.54 -33.71 -34.40
C ILE A 791 53.71 -33.82 -33.41
N PHE A 792 53.43 -33.80 -32.10
CA PHE A 792 54.46 -34.02 -31.09
C PHE A 792 55.12 -35.39 -31.22
N ARG A 793 54.37 -36.45 -31.55
CA ARG A 793 54.93 -37.77 -31.87
C ARG A 793 55.90 -37.74 -33.05
N GLN A 794 55.62 -36.95 -34.09
CA GLN A 794 56.53 -36.77 -35.23
C GLN A 794 57.78 -35.98 -34.83
N LEU A 795 57.63 -34.95 -33.97
CA LEU A 795 58.74 -34.15 -33.43
C LEU A 795 59.75 -34.96 -32.59
N LEU A 796 59.35 -36.08 -31.98
CA LEU A 796 60.26 -36.96 -31.23
C LEU A 796 61.34 -37.62 -32.10
N PHE A 797 61.03 -37.91 -33.37
CA PHE A 797 61.91 -38.62 -34.32
C PHE A 797 62.46 -37.75 -35.44
N THR A 798 62.11 -36.47 -35.45
CA THR A 798 62.64 -35.54 -36.46
C THR A 798 64.08 -35.22 -36.09
N ASP A 799 65.06 -35.47 -36.96
CA ASP A 799 66.47 -35.18 -36.67
C ASP A 799 66.97 -33.89 -37.33
N ARG A 800 66.16 -33.28 -38.22
CA ARG A 800 66.51 -32.05 -38.95
C ARG A 800 65.74 -30.81 -38.46
N PRO A 801 66.41 -29.66 -38.24
CA PRO A 801 65.73 -28.43 -37.83
C PRO A 801 64.66 -27.93 -38.79
N THR A 802 64.85 -28.07 -40.10
CA THR A 802 63.89 -27.60 -41.12
C THR A 802 62.57 -28.36 -41.09
N GLU A 803 62.61 -29.66 -40.76
CA GLU A 803 61.42 -30.50 -40.64
C GLU A 803 60.63 -30.17 -39.37
N VAL A 804 61.32 -29.77 -38.29
CA VAL A 804 60.68 -29.31 -37.05
C VAL A 804 59.92 -28.00 -37.28
N GLU A 805 60.44 -27.06 -38.06
CA GLU A 805 59.75 -25.80 -38.38
C GLU A 805 58.45 -26.03 -39.18
N GLU A 806 58.50 -26.92 -40.18
CA GLU A 806 57.35 -27.31 -41.00
C GLU A 806 56.24 -27.94 -40.14
N LEU A 807 56.61 -28.84 -39.23
CA LEU A 807 55.67 -29.49 -38.30
C LEU A 807 55.05 -28.52 -37.30
N ILE A 808 55.84 -27.59 -36.76
CA ILE A 808 55.34 -26.57 -35.84
C ILE A 808 54.35 -25.63 -36.55
N ARG A 809 54.62 -25.23 -37.80
CA ARG A 809 53.70 -24.40 -38.61
C ARG A 809 52.35 -25.07 -38.88
N GLN A 810 52.31 -26.39 -38.88
CA GLN A 810 51.10 -27.19 -39.09
C GLN A 810 50.36 -27.50 -37.77
N SER A 811 50.92 -27.12 -36.62
CA SER A 811 50.37 -27.39 -35.29
C SER A 811 49.83 -26.15 -34.59
N SER A 812 48.93 -26.37 -33.62
CA SER A 812 48.57 -25.36 -32.61
C SER A 812 49.16 -25.70 -31.24
N LEU A 813 50.27 -26.44 -31.22
CA LEU A 813 50.99 -26.79 -30.01
C LEU A 813 51.38 -25.54 -29.23
N ASP A 814 51.13 -25.55 -27.93
CA ASP A 814 51.56 -24.48 -27.03
C ASP A 814 53.06 -24.25 -27.14
N ARG A 815 53.47 -22.98 -27.05
CA ARG A 815 54.87 -22.63 -27.27
C ARG A 815 55.80 -23.28 -26.26
N LEU A 816 55.31 -23.44 -25.03
CA LEU A 816 56.07 -23.91 -23.88
C LEU A 816 56.52 -25.38 -24.03
N PRO A 817 55.66 -26.37 -24.33
CA PRO A 817 56.08 -27.73 -24.65
C PRO A 817 57.10 -27.85 -25.79
N ILE A 818 56.98 -27.02 -26.84
CA ILE A 818 57.93 -27.01 -27.96
C ILE A 818 59.32 -26.58 -27.48
N ILE A 819 59.40 -25.48 -26.72
CA ILE A 819 60.66 -24.97 -26.18
C ILE A 819 61.29 -25.99 -25.23
N HIS A 820 60.49 -26.62 -24.36
CA HIS A 820 60.97 -27.70 -23.49
C HIS A 820 61.60 -28.82 -24.31
N HIS A 821 60.90 -29.32 -25.33
CA HIS A 821 61.38 -30.41 -26.17
C HIS A 821 62.68 -30.07 -26.89
N LEU A 822 62.82 -28.86 -27.44
CA LEU A 822 64.06 -28.41 -28.11
C LEU A 822 65.25 -28.36 -27.15
N ILE A 823 65.05 -27.87 -25.92
CA ILE A 823 66.08 -27.84 -24.88
C ILE A 823 66.45 -29.26 -24.45
N VAL A 824 65.46 -30.12 -24.21
CA VAL A 824 65.65 -31.53 -23.85
C VAL A 824 66.43 -32.30 -24.92
N LYS A 825 66.16 -32.02 -26.20
CA LYS A 825 66.84 -32.64 -27.32
C LYS A 825 68.33 -32.29 -27.34
N HIS A 826 68.67 -31.02 -27.12
CA HIS A 826 70.06 -30.60 -26.95
C HIS A 826 70.74 -31.27 -25.75
N GLN A 827 70.07 -31.32 -24.59
CA GLN A 827 70.58 -32.01 -23.39
C GLN A 827 70.85 -33.51 -23.61
N SER A 828 70.24 -34.11 -24.63
CA SER A 828 70.35 -35.54 -24.94
C SER A 828 71.38 -35.87 -26.02
N GLU A 829 72.05 -34.86 -26.61
CA GLU A 829 73.11 -35.07 -27.61
C GLU A 829 74.44 -35.52 -26.95
N PRO A 830 75.19 -36.47 -27.55
CA PRO A 830 76.42 -37.01 -26.96
C PRO A 830 77.51 -35.96 -26.68
N SER A 831 77.53 -34.88 -27.44
CA SER A 831 78.44 -33.74 -27.30
C SER A 831 78.12 -32.87 -26.07
N SER A 832 76.83 -32.72 -25.74
CA SER A 832 76.35 -32.01 -24.55
C SER A 832 76.57 -32.81 -23.27
N ILE A 833 76.31 -34.12 -23.29
CA ILE A 833 76.42 -35.02 -22.12
C ILE A 833 77.84 -35.09 -21.55
N ASN A 834 78.87 -34.96 -22.40
CA ASN A 834 80.27 -35.09 -21.99
C ASN A 834 80.90 -33.78 -21.48
N ASN A 835 80.21 -32.64 -21.59
CA ASN A 835 80.78 -31.32 -21.31
C ASN A 835 79.84 -30.49 -20.41
N ASN A 836 79.96 -30.66 -19.09
CA ASN A 836 79.09 -30.03 -18.08
C ASN A 836 78.96 -28.50 -18.19
N ASN A 837 79.92 -27.81 -18.83
CA ASN A 837 79.87 -26.36 -19.03
C ASN A 837 78.86 -25.93 -20.12
N ASN A 838 78.42 -26.83 -21.01
CA ASN A 838 77.53 -26.53 -22.14
C ASN A 838 76.04 -26.88 -21.87
N GLN A 839 75.63 -27.16 -20.63
CA GLN A 839 74.27 -27.63 -20.35
C GLN A 839 73.34 -26.50 -19.88
N ILE A 840 72.42 -26.05 -20.73
CA ILE A 840 71.31 -25.18 -20.29
C ILE A 840 70.32 -25.99 -19.45
N LEU A 841 69.87 -25.45 -18.31
CA LEU A 841 68.91 -26.10 -17.42
C LEU A 841 67.49 -25.54 -17.63
N LEU A 842 66.50 -26.41 -17.63
CA LEU A 842 65.08 -26.03 -17.58
C LEU A 842 64.73 -25.38 -16.23
N ILE A 843 63.60 -24.66 -16.18
CA ILE A 843 63.14 -23.94 -14.98
C ILE A 843 63.12 -24.84 -13.74
N HIS A 844 62.53 -26.04 -13.86
CA HIS A 844 62.44 -26.99 -12.75
C HIS A 844 63.81 -27.51 -12.31
N GLN A 845 64.73 -27.74 -13.25
CA GLN A 845 66.10 -28.21 -12.97
C GLN A 845 66.91 -27.14 -12.22
N ARG A 846 66.83 -25.87 -12.65
CA ARG A 846 67.54 -24.75 -11.98
C ARG A 846 67.01 -24.50 -10.57
N ASN A 847 65.70 -24.69 -10.35
CA ASN A 847 65.04 -24.46 -9.07
C ASN A 847 64.95 -25.71 -8.17
N SER A 848 65.49 -26.85 -8.60
CA SER A 848 65.38 -28.14 -7.89
C SER A 848 63.93 -28.57 -7.60
N TRP A 849 63.00 -28.24 -8.49
CA TRP A 849 61.60 -28.67 -8.43
C TRP A 849 61.40 -30.01 -9.13
N SER A 850 60.46 -30.81 -8.63
CA SER A 850 59.93 -31.93 -9.40
C SER A 850 59.16 -31.44 -10.63
N GLN A 851 59.07 -32.28 -11.66
CA GLN A 851 58.31 -31.98 -12.89
C GLN A 851 56.82 -31.76 -12.57
N ALA A 852 56.29 -32.41 -11.53
CA ALA A 852 54.92 -32.22 -11.05
C ALA A 852 54.73 -30.85 -10.37
N GLU A 853 55.69 -30.39 -9.56
CA GLU A 853 55.66 -29.05 -8.97
C GLU A 853 55.77 -27.97 -10.05
N TYR A 854 56.61 -28.20 -11.07
CA TYR A 854 56.71 -27.30 -12.20
C TYR A 854 55.42 -27.22 -13.03
N PHE A 855 54.77 -28.35 -13.31
CA PHE A 855 53.47 -28.37 -13.97
C PHE A 855 52.41 -27.59 -13.18
N ARG A 856 52.34 -27.81 -11.86
CA ARG A 856 51.43 -27.05 -10.98
C ARG A 856 51.72 -25.56 -10.99
N TRP A 857 52.99 -25.18 -10.95
CA TRP A 857 53.41 -23.79 -11.05
C TRP A 857 52.98 -23.18 -12.38
N VAL A 858 53.19 -23.85 -13.51
CA VAL A 858 52.74 -23.37 -14.84
C VAL A 858 51.23 -23.23 -14.92
N GLN A 859 50.46 -24.20 -14.40
CA GLN A 859 48.99 -24.15 -14.37
C GLN A 859 48.45 -22.95 -13.58
N GLU A 860 49.17 -22.47 -12.54
CA GLU A 860 48.79 -21.27 -11.78
C GLU A 860 48.90 -19.98 -12.62
N TYR A 861 49.88 -19.91 -13.54
CA TYR A 861 50.04 -18.78 -14.46
C TYR A 861 49.04 -18.80 -15.62
N ILE A 862 48.61 -19.98 -16.04
CA ILE A 862 47.60 -20.14 -17.10
C ILE A 862 46.18 -19.81 -16.58
N ARG A 863 45.89 -20.08 -15.29
CA ARG A 863 44.55 -19.92 -14.68
C ARG A 863 44.27 -18.55 -14.02
N SER A 864 45.23 -17.62 -13.96
CA SER A 864 45.03 -16.31 -13.29
C SER A 864 44.40 -15.27 -14.24
N PRO A 865 43.21 -14.68 -13.93
CA PRO A 865 42.66 -13.59 -14.73
C PRO A 865 43.45 -12.28 -14.53
N PRO A 866 43.50 -11.37 -15.52
CA PRO A 866 44.08 -10.04 -15.32
C PRO A 866 43.24 -9.27 -14.28
N PRO A 867 43.85 -8.47 -13.37
CA PRO A 867 43.10 -7.71 -12.38
C PRO A 867 42.31 -6.56 -13.02
N PRO A 868 41.20 -6.09 -12.40
CA PRO A 868 40.46 -4.93 -12.87
C PRO A 868 41.29 -3.63 -12.72
N LEU A 869 41.11 -2.68 -13.65
CA LEU A 869 41.90 -1.44 -13.81
C LEU A 869 41.84 -0.41 -12.66
N HIS A 870 41.24 -0.71 -11.52
CA HIS A 870 41.12 0.21 -10.39
C HIS A 870 41.53 -0.45 -9.09
N LEU A 871 42.84 -0.51 -8.80
CA LEU A 871 43.44 -0.57 -7.46
C LEU A 871 44.97 -0.47 -7.61
N GLN A 872 45.52 0.73 -7.44
CA GLN A 872 46.97 0.90 -7.23
C GLN A 872 47.32 0.54 -5.78
N PRO A 873 48.35 -0.28 -5.52
CA PRO A 873 48.84 -0.52 -4.17
C PRO A 873 49.88 0.51 -3.73
N SER A 874 49.85 0.83 -2.43
CA SER A 874 50.76 1.73 -1.69
C SER A 874 52.20 1.20 -1.60
N PRO A 875 53.22 2.06 -1.35
CA PRO A 875 54.63 1.76 -1.61
C PRO A 875 55.38 1.17 -0.41
N SER A 876 54.95 0.03 0.15
CA SER A 876 55.68 -0.58 1.28
C SER A 876 55.60 -2.11 1.43
N SER A 877 55.44 -2.85 0.34
CA SER A 877 55.77 -4.28 0.30
C SER A 877 56.39 -4.64 -1.06
N SER A 878 57.29 -5.62 -1.03
CA SER A 878 58.12 -6.14 -2.13
C SER A 878 57.40 -6.22 -3.49
N PRO A 879 58.10 -5.98 -4.62
CA PRO A 879 57.47 -5.75 -5.91
C PRO A 879 56.78 -7.03 -6.40
N THR A 880 55.46 -7.07 -6.27
CA THR A 880 54.64 -8.17 -6.77
C THR A 880 54.46 -7.95 -8.27
N ARG A 881 55.38 -8.55 -9.05
CA ARG A 881 55.37 -8.49 -10.53
C ARG A 881 54.06 -9.10 -11.05
N LEU A 882 53.35 -8.36 -11.91
CA LEU A 882 52.13 -8.81 -12.60
C LEU A 882 52.39 -10.16 -13.30
N LYS A 883 51.67 -11.23 -12.89
CA LYS A 883 51.78 -12.57 -13.47
C LYS A 883 51.05 -12.61 -14.83
N THR A 884 51.77 -12.84 -15.93
CA THR A 884 51.19 -13.01 -17.28
C THR A 884 51.28 -14.48 -17.72
N ALA A 885 50.34 -14.97 -18.55
CA ALA A 885 50.35 -16.36 -19.03
C ALA A 885 51.66 -16.76 -19.75
N ASP A 886 52.39 -15.78 -20.28
CA ASP A 886 53.67 -15.93 -20.98
C ASP A 886 54.91 -15.91 -20.05
N GLU A 887 54.73 -15.77 -18.73
CA GLU A 887 55.85 -15.67 -17.78
C GLU A 887 56.81 -16.87 -17.81
N PRO A 888 56.35 -18.14 -17.94
CA PRO A 888 57.26 -19.29 -18.10
C PRO A 888 58.16 -19.18 -19.34
N VAL A 889 57.61 -18.70 -20.45
CA VAL A 889 58.33 -18.51 -21.72
C VAL A 889 59.36 -17.39 -21.59
N LYS A 890 59.01 -16.28 -20.92
CA LYS A 890 59.93 -15.17 -20.63
C LYS A 890 61.11 -15.59 -19.74
N ILE A 891 60.89 -16.45 -18.76
CA ILE A 891 61.97 -16.96 -17.91
C ILE A 891 62.91 -17.86 -18.72
N LEU A 892 62.37 -18.75 -19.56
CA LEU A 892 63.18 -19.57 -20.47
C LEU A 892 63.97 -18.73 -21.46
N LYS A 893 63.39 -17.61 -21.96
CA LYS A 893 64.11 -16.62 -22.78
C LYS A 893 65.35 -16.10 -22.07
N ALA A 894 65.19 -15.64 -20.83
CA ALA A 894 66.28 -15.11 -20.03
C ALA A 894 67.38 -16.16 -19.80
N TYR A 895 67.01 -17.43 -19.57
CA TYR A 895 67.98 -18.51 -19.39
C TYR A 895 68.76 -18.81 -20.69
N LEU A 896 68.09 -18.75 -21.85
CA LEU A 896 68.73 -18.91 -23.15
C LEU A 896 69.67 -17.74 -23.47
N ASP A 897 69.24 -16.51 -23.21
CA ASP A 897 70.08 -15.32 -23.42
C ASP A 897 71.34 -15.35 -22.53
N GLU A 898 71.20 -15.69 -21.23
CA GLU A 898 72.32 -15.89 -20.30
C GLU A 898 73.30 -16.98 -20.79
N PHE A 899 72.77 -18.08 -21.33
CA PHE A 899 73.58 -19.17 -21.87
C PHE A 899 74.41 -18.73 -23.09
N PHE A 900 73.79 -18.03 -24.06
CA PHE A 900 74.49 -17.58 -25.27
C PHE A 900 75.54 -16.49 -24.96
N ASP A 901 75.26 -15.61 -23.99
CA ASP A 901 76.19 -14.57 -23.55
C ASP A 901 77.44 -15.17 -22.87
N ALA A 902 77.29 -16.24 -22.10
CA ALA A 902 78.40 -16.91 -21.42
C ALA A 902 79.36 -17.69 -22.37
N HIS A 903 78.87 -18.13 -23.54
CA HIS A 903 79.63 -18.99 -24.47
C HIS A 903 80.28 -18.24 -25.64
N ASN A 904 80.30 -16.89 -25.62
CA ASN A 904 80.89 -16.05 -26.67
C ASN A 904 80.42 -16.39 -28.09
N HIS A 905 79.21 -16.93 -28.24
CA HIS A 905 78.57 -17.03 -29.54
C HIS A 905 78.04 -15.63 -29.89
N PRO A 906 78.45 -15.02 -31.01
CA PRO A 906 78.01 -13.68 -31.35
C PRO A 906 76.49 -13.66 -31.37
N ALA A 907 75.92 -12.73 -30.59
CA ALA A 907 74.54 -12.35 -30.70
C ALA A 907 74.23 -12.07 -32.19
N LEU A 908 73.51 -12.96 -32.86
CA LEU A 908 72.71 -12.59 -34.02
C LEU A 908 71.68 -11.60 -33.48
N SER A 909 72.07 -10.33 -33.50
CA SER A 909 71.30 -9.18 -33.08
C SER A 909 69.89 -9.27 -33.67
N ALA A 910 68.88 -8.91 -32.87
CA ALA A 910 67.47 -8.89 -33.26
C ALA A 910 67.17 -8.09 -34.56
N LYS A 911 68.16 -7.36 -35.11
CA LYS A 911 68.07 -6.60 -36.36
C LYS A 911 68.34 -7.42 -37.63
N ASP A 912 68.97 -8.59 -37.55
CA ASP A 912 69.28 -9.43 -38.74
C ASP A 912 68.25 -10.54 -38.99
N TYR A 913 67.12 -10.53 -38.27
CA TYR A 913 66.03 -11.46 -38.54
C TYR A 913 65.18 -10.99 -39.73
N PRO A 914 65.05 -11.78 -40.81
CA PRO A 914 63.97 -11.54 -41.75
C PRO A 914 62.64 -11.73 -41.00
N GLN A 915 61.75 -10.74 -41.08
CA GLN A 915 60.42 -10.74 -40.45
C GLN A 915 59.51 -11.90 -40.92
N ASN A 916 60.01 -12.80 -41.76
CA ASN A 916 59.37 -14.01 -42.23
C ASN A 916 60.35 -15.19 -42.14
N LEU A 917 59.94 -16.24 -41.41
CA LEU A 917 60.58 -17.56 -41.29
C LEU A 917 60.87 -18.25 -42.66
N VAL A 918 60.44 -17.68 -43.79
CA VAL A 918 60.65 -18.22 -45.16
C VAL A 918 62.10 -18.05 -45.67
N ASN A 919 62.87 -17.10 -45.14
CA ASN A 919 64.22 -16.79 -45.64
C ASN A 919 65.36 -17.57 -44.94
N PHE A 920 65.06 -18.59 -44.14
CA PHE A 920 66.09 -19.40 -43.49
C PHE A 920 66.93 -20.25 -44.48
N LYS A 921 66.50 -20.39 -45.75
CA LYS A 921 67.20 -21.19 -46.77
C LYS A 921 68.57 -20.65 -47.21
N THR A 922 68.94 -19.40 -46.89
CA THR A 922 70.17 -18.78 -47.43
C THR A 922 71.36 -18.72 -46.47
N SER A 923 71.20 -19.11 -45.19
CA SER A 923 72.30 -19.09 -44.19
C SER A 923 72.63 -20.48 -43.61
N THR A 924 72.09 -21.55 -44.20
CA THR A 924 72.12 -22.93 -43.67
C THR A 924 73.49 -23.60 -43.67
N ASN A 925 74.47 -23.15 -44.46
CA ASN A 925 75.74 -23.88 -44.56
C ASN A 925 76.66 -23.78 -43.31
N ALA A 926 76.37 -22.92 -42.33
CA ALA A 926 77.22 -22.73 -41.14
C ALA A 926 76.61 -23.25 -39.82
N ILE A 927 75.33 -23.64 -39.80
CA ILE A 927 74.61 -24.05 -38.57
C ILE A 927 74.37 -25.56 -38.54
N ASP A 928 74.31 -26.23 -39.71
CA ASP A 928 74.12 -27.68 -39.87
C ASP A 928 75.24 -28.55 -39.24
N SER A 929 76.28 -27.93 -38.68
CA SER A 929 77.44 -28.59 -38.05
C SER A 929 77.64 -28.20 -36.57
N SER A 930 76.71 -27.46 -35.95
CA SER A 930 76.90 -26.95 -34.57
C SER A 930 76.13 -27.76 -33.53
N ASP A 931 76.79 -28.13 -32.43
CA ASP A 931 76.20 -28.76 -31.24
C ASP A 931 75.06 -27.92 -30.58
N LEU A 932 74.77 -26.71 -31.08
CA LEU A 932 73.83 -25.74 -30.50
C LEU A 932 72.57 -25.47 -31.36
N GLN A 933 72.40 -26.18 -32.47
CA GLN A 933 71.29 -25.96 -33.43
C GLN A 933 69.89 -25.93 -32.79
N TRP A 934 69.61 -26.80 -31.82
CA TRP A 934 68.30 -26.87 -31.14
C TRP A 934 68.06 -25.69 -30.20
N LEU A 935 69.10 -25.15 -29.57
CA LEU A 935 68.99 -23.98 -28.69
C LEU A 935 68.78 -22.68 -29.47
N VAL A 936 69.40 -22.58 -30.65
CA VAL A 936 69.15 -21.47 -31.58
C VAL A 936 67.67 -21.50 -32.00
N MET A 937 67.15 -22.64 -32.41
CA MET A 937 65.72 -22.81 -32.74
C MET A 937 64.78 -22.47 -31.57
N ALA A 938 65.11 -22.89 -30.35
CA ALA A 938 64.32 -22.55 -29.17
C ALA A 938 64.27 -21.03 -28.93
N ARG A 939 65.40 -20.33 -29.11
CA ARG A 939 65.49 -18.86 -28.99
C ARG A 939 64.71 -18.14 -30.10
N LEU A 940 64.70 -18.67 -31.32
CA LEU A 940 63.91 -18.14 -32.44
C LEU A 940 62.41 -18.22 -32.17
N PHE A 941 61.98 -19.35 -31.64
CA PHE A 941 60.56 -19.62 -31.42
C PHE A 941 59.97 -18.84 -30.22
N ILE A 942 60.84 -18.38 -29.31
CA ILE A 942 60.50 -17.49 -28.20
C ILE A 942 60.34 -16.03 -28.63
N ASN A 943 61.07 -15.60 -29.68
CA ASN A 943 61.08 -14.23 -30.19
C ASN A 943 59.99 -14.02 -31.25
#